data_AF-A0A0M2DK07-F1
#
_entry.id   AF-A0A0M2DK07-F1
#
_cell.length_a   1.000
_cell.length_b   1.000
_cell.length_c   1.000
_cell.angle_alpha   90.00
_cell.angle_beta   90.00
_cell.angle_gamma   90.00
#
_symmetry.space_group_name_H-M   'P 1'
#
loop_
_entity.id
_entity.type
_entity.pdbx_description
1 polymer ?
#
loop_
_entity_poly.entity_id
_entity_poly.type
_entity_poly.pdbx_seq_one_letter_code
_entity_poly.pdbx_strand_id
1 'polypeptide(L)'
;MALSQSSSTAPAAPQQLGWQARLRWVHGICQGLPKVARQLDEFLSNQSSAVSTAKEMQEWREAWVGFQQNKDAWLQAGVQALQQAARKPPSGGAESNASGSAPLTFELLSDDVVENRILASRMALAMGETLQPGFEAMRLRIQALEGHELASRDMFRAETICLHLVEQWLGSGMERKHLLRAVEPLQNALAPLMESEYSILHKLLDAKGVSKAQDAPLRVRRTEGGPSTGAMHLGASSGYGNPSDAGWSNSAMQYMPAGMAAGLGAGPGMAPGIALPPGASAGLGMLARARHRALDAMNQLRQVLSQPAVGIPGLMPGAPVVPMPPASAALAQALQEQQQLMAAELQAQYPSAAGSAMAMLAMDYSPAAISQLVNLVRERSADWKQKAETKSEKATIEVVALMFQSILSEDRLPPSIRVWFARLQVPVLRVALAEPQFFSDLNHPARKLIDRMGSCVMGFDASSINGNALETEIRRVVQVIEQYPETGQKVFALVLREFEEFLTRHFAQNRSTAKITSVAQQVEQKETLAIQYTIELRNMLTDMPVREEVRDFLFKSWADVLAMATVRYGAKDARAMRLKQAASELVWSASAKPLRQERARVIQGLPTLLQTLREGLELVSVTGDAQSAAIKVLTDTLAQAFMSKTAAIPAERIEAMAKRLAELEKYISEDGKLDDMPLSSESIELMLGVDAGDLNVIPNTDSPVEPTMLEWAQSLESGRWFTLDHNGARVQVQYVWHSRRKHLHLFASLDGHCYLLQAQRMATYLQAGLLAVHDAEALTVRATRDALQKIQANPERLV
;
A
#
# COMPACT_ATOMS: atom_id res chain seq x y z
N MET A 1 17.81 25.47 -66.20
CA MET A 1 16.61 25.79 -65.40
C MET A 1 16.64 24.98 -64.12
N ALA A 2 16.25 25.61 -63.00
CA ALA A 2 15.74 25.08 -61.73
C ALA A 2 16.43 23.87 -61.02
N LEU A 3 16.82 24.15 -59.76
CA LEU A 3 17.08 23.20 -58.67
C LEU A 3 15.78 22.43 -58.30
N SER A 4 15.82 21.17 -57.85
CA SER A 4 15.94 20.75 -56.42
C SER A 4 15.14 19.42 -56.23
N GLN A 5 15.14 18.65 -55.14
CA GLN A 5 15.76 18.75 -53.80
C GLN A 5 16.56 17.44 -53.49
N SER A 6 16.86 17.16 -52.21
CA SER A 6 17.64 16.02 -51.70
C SER A 6 16.80 15.05 -50.84
N SER A 7 17.03 13.73 -50.97
CA SER A 7 16.56 12.71 -50.02
C SER A 7 17.71 12.14 -49.18
N SER A 8 17.76 12.50 -47.90
CA SER A 8 18.81 12.10 -46.95
C SER A 8 18.20 11.34 -45.77
N THR A 9 18.33 10.00 -45.78
CA THR A 9 17.95 9.13 -44.65
C THR A 9 18.90 7.92 -44.53
N ALA A 10 20.19 8.19 -44.33
CA ALA A 10 21.09 7.23 -43.72
C ALA A 10 21.14 7.49 -42.20
N PRO A 11 20.81 6.53 -41.32
CA PRO A 11 20.88 6.75 -39.87
C PRO A 11 22.32 6.96 -39.42
N ALA A 12 22.52 7.80 -38.40
CA ALA A 12 23.85 8.13 -37.90
C ALA A 12 24.58 6.88 -37.39
N ALA A 13 25.91 6.85 -37.51
CA ALA A 13 26.76 5.72 -37.11
C ALA A 13 26.41 5.03 -35.76
N PRO A 14 26.08 5.75 -34.65
CA PRO A 14 25.71 5.09 -33.40
C PRO A 14 24.34 4.39 -33.43
N GLN A 15 23.36 4.89 -34.20
CA GLN A 15 22.06 4.22 -34.37
C GLN A 15 22.20 2.92 -35.18
N GLN A 16 23.13 2.90 -36.15
CA GLN A 16 23.47 1.68 -36.88
C GLN A 16 24.06 0.60 -35.96
N LEU A 17 24.88 0.98 -34.98
CA LEU A 17 25.43 0.06 -33.98
C LEU A 17 24.33 -0.50 -33.04
N GLY A 18 23.40 0.34 -32.58
CA GLY A 18 22.27 -0.09 -31.76
C GLY A 18 21.31 -1.05 -32.50
N TRP A 19 21.09 -0.85 -33.80
CA TRP A 19 20.34 -1.81 -34.62
C TRP A 19 21.12 -3.12 -34.88
N GLN A 20 22.43 -3.04 -35.17
CA GLN A 20 23.28 -4.23 -35.31
C GLN A 20 23.33 -5.08 -34.03
N ALA A 21 23.32 -4.45 -32.85
CA ALA A 21 23.25 -5.14 -31.57
C ALA A 21 21.94 -5.94 -31.42
N ARG A 22 20.79 -5.37 -31.79
CA ARG A 22 19.49 -6.08 -31.78
C ARG A 22 19.45 -7.25 -32.77
N LEU A 23 20.05 -7.11 -33.96
CA LEU A 23 20.19 -8.22 -34.91
C LEU A 23 21.07 -9.35 -34.36
N ARG A 24 22.21 -9.03 -33.73
CA ARG A 24 23.11 -10.04 -33.14
C ARG A 24 22.45 -10.76 -31.96
N TRP A 25 21.76 -10.02 -31.10
CA TRP A 25 20.96 -10.53 -29.98
C TRP A 25 19.96 -11.60 -30.43
N VAL A 26 19.09 -11.25 -31.38
CA VAL A 26 18.08 -12.17 -31.90
C VAL A 26 18.72 -13.34 -32.64
N HIS A 27 19.84 -13.13 -33.35
CA HIS A 27 20.57 -14.23 -33.96
C HIS A 27 21.12 -15.22 -32.94
N GLY A 28 21.69 -14.74 -31.82
CA GLY A 28 22.18 -15.57 -30.72
C GLY A 28 21.07 -16.39 -30.06
N ILE A 29 19.94 -15.73 -29.74
CA ILE A 29 18.76 -16.42 -29.20
C ILE A 29 18.29 -17.52 -30.16
N CYS A 30 18.12 -17.20 -31.45
CA CYS A 30 17.70 -18.19 -32.46
C CYS A 30 18.69 -19.35 -32.64
N GLN A 31 20.00 -19.14 -32.42
CA GLN A 31 21.00 -20.22 -32.40
C GLN A 31 20.89 -21.11 -31.15
N GLY A 32 20.46 -20.56 -30.01
CA GLY A 32 20.32 -21.29 -28.76
C GLY A 32 18.96 -21.99 -28.56
N LEU A 33 17.88 -21.57 -29.25
CA LEU A 33 16.55 -22.19 -29.14
C LEU A 33 16.54 -23.74 -29.34
N PRO A 34 17.32 -24.34 -30.27
CA PRO A 34 17.41 -25.80 -30.39
C PRO A 34 18.09 -26.51 -29.20
N LYS A 35 18.79 -25.78 -28.32
CA LYS A 35 19.26 -26.31 -27.02
C LYS A 35 18.14 -26.26 -25.98
N VAL A 36 17.41 -25.15 -25.92
CA VAL A 36 16.24 -24.96 -25.05
C VAL A 36 15.18 -26.04 -25.30
N ALA A 37 14.84 -26.29 -26.57
CA ALA A 37 13.88 -27.33 -26.93
C ALA A 37 14.33 -28.76 -26.54
N ARG A 38 15.64 -29.05 -26.56
CA ARG A 38 16.17 -30.34 -26.07
C ARG A 38 16.07 -30.48 -24.56
N GLN A 39 16.38 -29.42 -23.80
CA GLN A 39 16.21 -29.40 -22.35
C GLN A 39 14.73 -29.55 -21.94
N LEU A 40 13.83 -28.93 -22.71
CA LEU A 40 12.39 -29.09 -22.53
C LEU A 40 11.91 -30.52 -22.86
N ASP A 41 12.45 -31.14 -23.91
CA ASP A 41 12.16 -32.54 -24.28
C ASP A 41 12.64 -33.51 -23.18
N GLU A 42 13.87 -33.34 -22.70
CA GLU A 42 14.44 -34.11 -21.59
C GLU A 42 13.60 -33.98 -20.30
N PHE A 43 13.17 -32.75 -19.96
CA PHE A 43 12.30 -32.52 -18.80
C PHE A 43 10.93 -33.20 -18.94
N LEU A 44 10.24 -32.99 -20.07
CA LEU A 44 8.92 -33.57 -20.31
C LEU A 44 8.98 -35.11 -20.38
N SER A 45 10.04 -35.66 -20.98
CA SER A 45 10.30 -37.11 -20.98
C SER A 45 10.46 -37.64 -19.55
N ASN A 46 11.30 -36.99 -18.74
CA ASN A 46 11.51 -37.37 -17.33
C ASN A 46 10.19 -37.34 -16.53
N GLN A 47 9.40 -36.26 -16.62
CA GLN A 47 8.10 -36.16 -15.93
C GLN A 47 7.09 -37.20 -16.41
N SER A 48 7.07 -37.55 -17.70
CA SER A 48 6.20 -38.59 -18.26
C SER A 48 6.52 -40.02 -17.76
N SER A 49 7.73 -40.20 -17.23
CA SER A 49 8.25 -41.46 -16.67
C SER A 49 8.24 -41.53 -15.13
N ALA A 50 7.97 -40.40 -14.46
CA ALA A 50 7.94 -40.32 -13.01
C ALA A 50 6.74 -41.08 -12.41
N VAL A 51 6.90 -41.59 -11.18
CA VAL A 51 5.84 -42.29 -10.46
C VAL A 51 4.91 -41.28 -9.81
N SER A 52 3.76 -41.04 -10.44
CA SER A 52 2.68 -40.13 -10.00
C SER A 52 1.31 -40.81 -10.12
N THR A 53 0.22 -40.07 -9.91
CA THR A 53 -1.13 -40.63 -10.12
C THR A 53 -1.35 -40.98 -11.60
N ALA A 54 -2.17 -42.00 -11.88
CA ALA A 54 -2.40 -42.46 -13.26
C ALA A 54 -2.93 -41.35 -14.19
N LYS A 55 -3.69 -40.39 -13.65
CA LYS A 55 -4.21 -39.23 -14.40
C LYS A 55 -3.09 -38.24 -14.74
N GLU A 56 -2.25 -37.85 -13.77
CA GLU A 56 -1.12 -36.95 -14.02
C GLU A 56 -0.11 -37.57 -14.99
N MET A 57 0.15 -38.87 -14.85
CA MET A 57 1.03 -39.63 -15.76
C MET A 57 0.49 -39.63 -17.20
N GLN A 58 -0.84 -39.70 -17.39
CA GLN A 58 -1.45 -39.55 -18.71
C GLN A 58 -1.28 -38.12 -19.24
N GLU A 59 -1.59 -37.10 -18.44
CA GLU A 59 -1.48 -35.68 -18.84
C GLU A 59 -0.03 -35.27 -19.19
N TRP A 60 0.98 -35.77 -18.46
CA TRP A 60 2.39 -35.56 -18.80
C TRP A 60 2.79 -36.26 -20.10
N ARG A 61 2.26 -37.46 -20.39
CA ARG A 61 2.47 -38.15 -21.67
C ARG A 61 1.81 -37.43 -22.83
N GLU A 62 0.59 -36.94 -22.66
CA GLU A 62 -0.10 -36.10 -23.67
C GLU A 62 0.71 -34.84 -23.98
N ALA A 63 1.21 -34.15 -22.96
CA ALA A 63 2.07 -32.97 -23.13
C ALA A 63 3.39 -33.30 -23.85
N TRP A 64 4.07 -34.39 -23.47
CA TRP A 64 5.32 -34.81 -24.10
C TRP A 64 5.13 -35.25 -25.56
N VAL A 65 4.09 -36.04 -25.86
CA VAL A 65 3.77 -36.48 -27.24
C VAL A 65 3.36 -35.30 -28.11
N GLY A 66 2.53 -34.38 -27.60
CA GLY A 66 2.15 -33.16 -28.31
C GLY A 66 3.35 -32.25 -28.61
N PHE A 67 4.30 -32.14 -27.67
CA PHE A 67 5.56 -31.43 -27.90
C PHE A 67 6.43 -32.14 -28.94
N GLN A 68 6.63 -33.46 -28.84
CA GLN A 68 7.40 -34.25 -29.80
C GLN A 68 6.91 -34.09 -31.25
N GLN A 69 5.60 -34.04 -31.47
CA GLN A 69 5.01 -33.88 -32.80
C GLN A 69 5.22 -32.48 -33.39
N ASN A 70 5.18 -31.43 -32.57
CA ASN A 70 5.12 -30.03 -33.04
C ASN A 70 6.37 -29.19 -32.75
N LYS A 71 7.37 -29.70 -32.00
CA LYS A 71 8.57 -28.94 -31.58
C LYS A 71 9.35 -28.33 -32.75
N ASP A 72 9.48 -29.04 -33.87
CA ASP A 72 10.23 -28.53 -35.02
C ASP A 72 9.48 -27.42 -35.75
N ALA A 73 8.14 -27.51 -35.84
CA ALA A 73 7.29 -26.45 -36.37
C ALA A 73 7.32 -25.20 -35.46
N TRP A 74 7.23 -25.40 -34.14
CA TRP A 74 7.35 -24.33 -33.15
C TRP A 74 8.70 -23.63 -33.19
N LEU A 75 9.81 -24.37 -33.27
CA LEU A 75 11.15 -23.80 -33.41
C LEU A 75 11.29 -22.97 -34.69
N GLN A 76 10.83 -23.48 -35.83
CA GLN A 76 10.88 -22.75 -37.10
C GLN A 76 10.03 -21.48 -37.06
N ALA A 77 8.80 -21.57 -36.54
CA ALA A 77 7.90 -20.42 -36.38
C ALA A 77 8.47 -19.37 -35.42
N GLY A 78 9.00 -19.79 -34.26
CA GLY A 78 9.64 -18.91 -33.27
C GLY A 78 10.85 -18.17 -33.83
N VAL A 79 11.74 -18.89 -34.54
CA VAL A 79 12.90 -18.28 -35.21
C VAL A 79 12.46 -17.28 -36.29
N GLN A 80 11.42 -17.60 -37.08
CA GLN A 80 10.89 -16.68 -38.09
C GLN A 80 10.26 -15.43 -37.46
N ALA A 81 9.44 -15.57 -36.44
CA ALA A 81 8.78 -14.46 -35.74
C ALA A 81 9.81 -13.49 -35.13
N LEU A 82 10.80 -14.01 -34.40
CA LEU A 82 11.87 -13.21 -33.80
C LEU A 82 12.70 -12.49 -34.88
N GLN A 83 13.07 -13.18 -35.98
CA GLN A 83 13.81 -12.54 -37.08
C GLN A 83 13.00 -11.47 -37.81
N GLN A 84 11.69 -11.64 -37.97
CA GLN A 84 10.81 -10.62 -38.55
C GLN A 84 10.70 -9.40 -37.65
N ALA A 85 10.52 -9.60 -36.34
CA ALA A 85 10.49 -8.53 -35.35
C ALA A 85 11.80 -7.72 -35.33
N ALA A 86 12.96 -8.40 -35.38
CA ALA A 86 14.28 -7.74 -35.41
C ALA A 86 14.57 -6.93 -36.69
N ARG A 87 13.94 -7.29 -37.82
CA ARG A 87 14.09 -6.58 -39.10
C ARG A 87 13.30 -5.28 -39.15
N LYS A 88 12.27 -5.12 -38.31
CA LYS A 88 11.55 -3.86 -38.17
C LYS A 88 12.44 -2.89 -37.36
N PRO A 89 12.94 -1.78 -37.93
CA PRO A 89 13.72 -0.84 -37.16
C PRO A 89 12.86 -0.26 -36.02
N PRO A 90 13.43 0.07 -34.85
CA PRO A 90 12.72 0.85 -33.86
C PRO A 90 12.39 2.21 -34.48
N SER A 91 11.11 2.44 -34.78
CA SER A 91 10.64 3.70 -35.34
C SER A 91 10.69 4.78 -34.25
N GLY A 92 11.85 5.43 -34.13
CA GLY A 92 12.02 6.62 -33.32
C GLY A 92 10.99 7.68 -33.74
N GLY A 93 9.94 7.85 -32.93
CA GLY A 93 8.88 8.82 -33.18
C GLY A 93 7.89 8.47 -34.31
N ALA A 94 7.53 7.19 -34.50
CA ALA A 94 6.36 6.83 -35.33
C ALA A 94 5.73 5.47 -34.95
N GLU A 95 5.20 5.35 -33.73
CA GLU A 95 3.81 4.86 -33.66
C GLU A 95 2.92 6.07 -33.94
N SER A 96 1.88 5.85 -34.75
CA SER A 96 1.09 6.94 -35.32
C SER A 96 0.36 7.72 -34.25
N ASN A 97 0.86 8.93 -33.98
CA ASN A 97 0.04 10.03 -33.52
C ASN A 97 -0.90 10.49 -34.66
N ALA A 98 -1.75 9.56 -35.13
CA ALA A 98 -2.96 9.85 -35.88
C ALA A 98 -4.03 10.43 -34.92
N SER A 99 -3.58 11.39 -34.11
CA SER A 99 -4.34 12.13 -33.10
C SER A 99 -4.72 13.52 -33.62
N GLY A 100 -4.59 13.73 -34.93
CA GLY A 100 -5.45 14.64 -35.66
C GLY A 100 -6.76 13.92 -35.98
N SER A 101 -7.71 13.95 -35.04
CA SER A 101 -9.12 13.60 -35.29
C SER A 101 -9.40 12.23 -35.95
N ALA A 102 -8.74 11.16 -35.51
CA ALA A 102 -9.20 9.79 -35.79
C ALA A 102 -9.97 9.23 -34.57
N PRO A 103 -11.10 8.52 -34.77
CA PRO A 103 -11.85 7.93 -33.66
C PRO A 103 -11.06 6.80 -33.00
N LEU A 104 -11.23 6.63 -31.69
CA LEU A 104 -10.66 5.52 -30.92
C LEU A 104 -11.24 4.19 -31.41
N THR A 105 -10.56 3.53 -32.35
CA THR A 105 -10.88 2.18 -32.79
C THR A 105 -10.44 1.18 -31.72
N PHE A 106 -11.37 0.86 -30.82
CA PHE A 106 -11.25 -0.29 -29.93
C PHE A 106 -11.34 -1.57 -30.76
N GLU A 107 -10.21 -2.13 -31.16
CA GLU A 107 -10.16 -3.51 -31.65
C GLU A 107 -10.37 -4.46 -30.47
N LEU A 108 -11.34 -5.37 -30.61
CA LEU A 108 -11.56 -6.48 -29.69
C LEU A 108 -10.36 -7.44 -29.77
N LEU A 109 -9.37 -7.23 -28.90
CA LEU A 109 -8.36 -8.22 -28.61
C LEU A 109 -9.06 -9.45 -28.02
N SER A 110 -8.85 -10.63 -28.60
CA SER A 110 -9.36 -11.88 -28.03
C SER A 110 -8.68 -12.17 -26.68
N ASP A 111 -9.41 -12.85 -25.79
CA ASP A 111 -8.92 -13.25 -24.46
C ASP A 111 -7.57 -13.98 -24.56
N ASP A 112 -7.38 -14.80 -25.61
CA ASP A 112 -6.12 -15.47 -25.93
C ASP A 112 -4.91 -14.54 -26.02
N VAL A 113 -5.05 -13.35 -26.62
CA VAL A 113 -3.94 -12.39 -26.76
C VAL A 113 -3.60 -11.76 -25.41
N VAL A 114 -4.59 -11.60 -24.53
CA VAL A 114 -4.41 -11.09 -23.17
C VAL A 114 -3.73 -12.17 -22.30
N GLU A 115 -4.23 -13.40 -22.32
CA GLU A 115 -3.62 -14.53 -21.60
C GLU A 115 -2.17 -14.80 -22.03
N ASN A 116 -1.88 -14.75 -23.34
CA ASN A 116 -0.51 -14.93 -23.85
C ASN A 116 0.44 -13.84 -23.34
N ARG A 117 -0.02 -12.58 -23.24
CA ARG A 117 0.78 -11.49 -22.64
C ARG A 117 0.97 -11.67 -21.13
N ILE A 118 -0.05 -12.11 -20.41
CA ILE A 118 0.06 -12.40 -18.97
C ILE A 118 1.09 -13.52 -18.72
N LEU A 119 1.05 -14.60 -19.51
CA LEU A 119 2.01 -15.70 -19.41
C LEU A 119 3.44 -15.24 -19.78
N ALA A 120 3.60 -14.47 -20.85
CA ALA A 120 4.90 -13.93 -21.25
C ALA A 120 5.50 -12.96 -20.21
N SER A 121 4.67 -12.12 -19.60
CA SER A 121 5.06 -11.20 -18.53
C SER A 121 5.46 -11.98 -17.26
N ARG A 122 4.68 -12.98 -16.84
CA ARG A 122 5.04 -13.90 -15.74
C ARG A 122 6.37 -14.62 -16.00
N MET A 123 6.60 -15.11 -17.21
CA MET A 123 7.88 -15.72 -17.60
C MET A 123 9.05 -14.73 -17.51
N ALA A 124 8.87 -13.49 -17.97
CA ALA A 124 9.90 -12.47 -17.90
C ALA A 124 10.22 -12.02 -16.46
N LEU A 125 9.20 -11.93 -15.60
CA LEU A 125 9.35 -11.62 -14.18
C LEU A 125 10.10 -12.74 -13.44
N ALA A 126 9.77 -14.01 -13.68
CA ALA A 126 10.45 -15.15 -13.05
C ALA A 126 11.93 -15.25 -13.44
N MET A 127 12.29 -14.91 -14.69
CA MET A 127 13.70 -14.81 -15.11
C MET A 127 14.37 -13.50 -14.67
N GLY A 128 13.60 -12.54 -14.13
CA GLY A 128 14.02 -11.16 -13.87
C GLY A 128 15.28 -11.06 -13.02
N GLU A 129 15.31 -11.74 -11.87
CA GLU A 129 16.45 -11.71 -10.93
C GLU A 129 17.79 -12.09 -11.61
N THR A 130 17.78 -13.05 -12.53
CA THR A 130 18.97 -13.50 -13.25
C THR A 130 19.36 -12.56 -14.40
N LEU A 131 18.39 -11.95 -15.07
CA LEU A 131 18.62 -11.15 -16.28
C LEU A 131 18.80 -9.66 -16.01
N GLN A 132 18.32 -9.15 -14.87
CA GLN A 132 18.31 -7.72 -14.53
C GLN A 132 19.69 -7.05 -14.65
N PRO A 133 20.80 -7.60 -14.11
CA PRO A 133 22.10 -6.92 -14.17
C PRO A 133 22.63 -6.79 -15.61
N GLY A 134 22.41 -7.81 -16.43
CA GLY A 134 22.78 -7.80 -17.85
C GLY A 134 21.92 -6.85 -18.67
N PHE A 135 20.60 -6.83 -18.41
CA PHE A 135 19.64 -5.97 -19.08
C PHE A 135 19.81 -4.49 -18.72
N GLU A 136 20.00 -4.12 -17.46
CA GLU A 136 20.21 -2.73 -17.04
C GLU A 136 21.47 -2.13 -17.66
N ALA A 137 22.58 -2.88 -17.63
CA ALA A 137 23.81 -2.49 -18.31
C ALA A 137 23.61 -2.33 -19.83
N MET A 138 22.74 -3.14 -20.45
CA MET A 138 22.42 -3.02 -21.89
C MET A 138 21.55 -1.80 -22.16
N ARG A 139 20.51 -1.57 -21.35
CA ARG A 139 19.63 -0.39 -21.39
C ARG A 139 20.43 0.90 -21.37
N LEU A 140 21.36 1.04 -20.41
CA LEU A 140 22.18 2.24 -20.28
C LEU A 140 23.12 2.46 -21.47
N ARG A 141 23.77 1.38 -21.98
CA ARG A 141 24.65 1.45 -23.17
C ARG A 141 23.88 1.84 -24.44
N ILE A 142 22.70 1.25 -24.67
CA ILE A 142 21.86 1.54 -25.83
C ILE A 142 21.25 2.95 -25.72
N GLN A 143 20.80 3.38 -24.54
CA GLN A 143 20.35 4.76 -24.29
C GLN A 143 21.46 5.80 -24.55
N ALA A 144 22.70 5.49 -24.19
CA ALA A 144 23.86 6.35 -24.48
C ALA A 144 24.23 6.41 -25.97
N LEU A 145 23.95 5.35 -26.74
CA LEU A 145 24.15 5.30 -28.19
C LEU A 145 23.04 5.99 -28.99
N GLU A 146 21.78 5.73 -28.63
CA GLU A 146 20.62 6.13 -29.44
C GLU A 146 19.98 7.45 -28.98
N GLY A 147 20.28 7.90 -27.75
CA GLY A 147 19.82 9.18 -27.21
C GLY A 147 18.34 9.21 -26.79
N HIS A 148 17.67 8.06 -26.79
CA HIS A 148 16.31 7.85 -26.31
C HIS A 148 16.23 6.59 -25.44
N GLU A 149 15.15 6.43 -24.66
CA GLU A 149 14.93 5.21 -23.90
C GLU A 149 14.53 4.02 -24.80
N LEU A 150 14.65 2.80 -24.28
CA LEU A 150 14.20 1.58 -24.97
C LEU A 150 12.68 1.46 -24.89
N ALA A 151 12.05 1.33 -26.06
CA ALA A 151 10.61 1.11 -26.19
C ALA A 151 10.12 -0.08 -25.36
N SER A 152 8.84 -0.07 -24.98
CA SER A 152 8.21 -1.14 -24.18
C SER A 152 8.20 -2.52 -24.86
N ARG A 153 8.41 -2.55 -26.19
CA ARG A 153 8.47 -3.76 -27.04
C ARG A 153 9.84 -3.96 -27.71
N ASP A 154 10.91 -3.41 -27.12
CA ASP A 154 12.26 -3.60 -27.65
C ASP A 154 12.70 -5.07 -27.51
N MET A 155 13.39 -5.61 -28.54
CA MET A 155 13.86 -6.99 -28.58
C MET A 155 14.78 -7.37 -27.41
N PHE A 156 15.46 -6.40 -26.79
CA PHE A 156 16.25 -6.63 -25.58
C PHE A 156 15.39 -7.00 -24.35
N ARG A 157 14.07 -6.81 -24.35
CA ARG A 157 13.22 -7.17 -23.21
C ARG A 157 12.85 -8.65 -23.26
N ALA A 158 13.07 -9.36 -22.15
CA ALA A 158 12.70 -10.78 -22.02
C ALA A 158 11.22 -11.05 -22.30
N GLU A 159 10.33 -10.15 -21.87
CA GLU A 159 8.90 -10.21 -22.15
C GLU A 159 8.58 -10.34 -23.64
N THR A 160 9.29 -9.62 -24.52
CA THR A 160 8.99 -9.65 -25.96
C THR A 160 9.47 -10.95 -26.61
N ILE A 161 10.55 -11.56 -26.10
CA ILE A 161 11.01 -12.89 -26.54
C ILE A 161 10.04 -13.97 -26.06
N CYS A 162 9.67 -13.95 -24.77
CA CYS A 162 8.70 -14.87 -24.20
C CYS A 162 7.34 -14.79 -24.91
N LEU A 163 6.87 -13.57 -25.24
CA LEU A 163 5.61 -13.37 -25.96
C LEU A 163 5.61 -14.07 -27.31
N HIS A 164 6.65 -13.86 -28.12
CA HIS A 164 6.74 -14.55 -29.41
C HIS A 164 6.81 -16.07 -29.27
N LEU A 165 7.55 -16.60 -28.29
CA LEU A 165 7.61 -18.06 -28.06
C LEU A 165 6.26 -18.65 -27.63
N VAL A 166 5.50 -17.94 -26.79
CA VAL A 166 4.15 -18.31 -26.34
C VAL A 166 3.13 -18.23 -27.49
N GLU A 167 3.16 -17.14 -28.28
CA GLU A 167 2.31 -16.98 -29.47
C GLU A 167 2.55 -18.10 -30.49
N GLN A 168 3.81 -18.43 -30.78
CA GLN A 168 4.13 -19.50 -31.71
C GLN A 168 3.85 -20.91 -31.15
N TRP A 169 3.83 -21.10 -29.83
CA TRP A 169 3.45 -22.39 -29.23
C TRP A 169 2.02 -22.75 -29.63
N LEU A 170 1.07 -21.83 -29.39
CA LEU A 170 -0.33 -22.01 -29.79
C LEU A 170 -0.48 -22.01 -31.32
N GLY A 171 0.26 -21.15 -32.03
CA GLY A 171 0.29 -21.10 -33.50
C GLY A 171 0.77 -22.40 -34.17
N SER A 172 1.57 -23.21 -33.47
CA SER A 172 2.03 -24.53 -33.92
C SER A 172 1.02 -25.67 -33.65
N GLY A 173 -0.16 -25.37 -33.11
CA GLY A 173 -1.19 -26.36 -32.79
C GLY A 173 -1.00 -27.10 -31.46
N MET A 174 -0.08 -26.65 -30.59
CA MET A 174 0.05 -27.19 -29.24
C MET A 174 -0.93 -26.53 -28.27
N GLU A 175 -1.58 -27.34 -27.42
CA GLU A 175 -2.63 -26.87 -26.50
C GLU A 175 -2.09 -26.04 -25.32
N ARG A 176 -2.86 -25.05 -24.86
CA ARG A 176 -2.52 -24.18 -23.71
C ARG A 176 -2.29 -24.98 -22.42
N LYS A 177 -3.03 -26.08 -22.19
CA LYS A 177 -2.80 -26.98 -21.04
C LYS A 177 -1.38 -27.57 -21.01
N HIS A 178 -0.77 -27.81 -22.16
CA HIS A 178 0.61 -28.31 -22.26
C HIS A 178 1.62 -27.17 -22.09
N LEU A 179 1.31 -25.97 -22.59
CA LEU A 179 2.14 -24.78 -22.34
C LEU A 179 2.32 -24.52 -20.85
N LEU A 180 1.24 -24.52 -20.05
CA LEU A 180 1.31 -24.25 -18.61
C LEU A 180 2.26 -25.21 -17.86
N ARG A 181 2.33 -26.48 -18.28
CA ARG A 181 3.27 -27.49 -17.76
C ARG A 181 4.71 -27.31 -18.27
N ALA A 182 4.89 -26.62 -19.39
CA ALA A 182 6.18 -26.31 -20.01
C ALA A 182 6.76 -24.94 -19.59
N VAL A 183 5.98 -24.06 -18.94
CA VAL A 183 6.39 -22.69 -18.59
C VAL A 183 7.66 -22.65 -17.72
N GLU A 184 7.69 -23.38 -16.61
CA GLU A 184 8.84 -23.43 -15.69
C GLU A 184 10.12 -23.99 -16.33
N PRO A 185 10.14 -25.19 -16.96
CA PRO A 185 11.35 -25.68 -17.63
C PRO A 185 11.78 -24.80 -18.82
N LEU A 186 10.84 -24.14 -19.49
CA LEU A 186 11.15 -23.19 -20.57
C LEU A 186 11.84 -21.92 -20.03
N GLN A 187 11.39 -21.36 -18.90
CA GLN A 187 12.08 -20.25 -18.21
C GLN A 187 13.50 -20.66 -17.78
N ASN A 188 13.63 -21.80 -17.10
CA ASN A 188 14.91 -22.31 -16.59
C ASN A 188 15.94 -22.60 -17.70
N ALA A 189 15.47 -22.93 -18.91
CA ALA A 189 16.33 -23.10 -20.08
C ALA A 189 16.63 -21.78 -20.84
N LEU A 190 15.69 -20.82 -20.86
CA LEU A 190 15.87 -19.52 -21.53
C LEU A 190 16.76 -18.55 -20.76
N ALA A 191 16.63 -18.47 -19.44
CA ALA A 191 17.42 -17.55 -18.60
C ALA A 191 18.95 -17.63 -18.83
N PRO A 192 19.61 -18.80 -18.70
CA PRO A 192 21.07 -18.90 -18.89
C PRO A 192 21.51 -18.64 -20.34
N LEU A 193 20.64 -18.93 -21.32
CA LEU A 193 20.88 -18.58 -22.73
C LEU A 193 20.90 -17.06 -22.90
N MET A 194 19.91 -16.36 -22.37
CA MET A 194 19.79 -14.91 -22.47
C MET A 194 20.92 -14.19 -21.72
N GLU A 195 21.30 -14.66 -20.53
CA GLU A 195 22.46 -14.16 -19.79
C GLU A 195 23.76 -14.29 -20.61
N SER A 196 23.97 -15.44 -21.24
CA SER A 196 25.17 -15.69 -22.06
C SER A 196 25.25 -14.75 -23.28
N GLU A 197 24.12 -14.48 -23.94
CA GLU A 197 24.05 -13.55 -25.07
C GLU A 197 24.22 -12.08 -24.63
N TYR A 198 23.73 -11.68 -23.45
CA TYR A 198 24.05 -10.36 -22.89
C TYR A 198 25.56 -10.21 -22.68
N SER A 199 26.23 -11.23 -22.11
CA SER A 199 27.69 -11.23 -21.92
C SER A 199 28.45 -11.09 -23.25
N ILE A 200 27.99 -11.76 -24.30
CA ILE A 200 28.56 -11.67 -25.66
C ILE A 200 28.38 -10.27 -26.24
N LEU A 201 27.19 -9.67 -26.11
CA LEU A 201 26.90 -8.32 -26.61
C LEU A 201 27.67 -7.24 -25.84
N HIS A 202 27.82 -7.36 -24.51
CA HIS A 202 28.64 -6.46 -23.72
C HIS A 202 30.09 -6.44 -24.23
N LYS A 203 30.68 -7.62 -24.46
CA LYS A 203 32.03 -7.76 -25.05
C LYS A 203 32.13 -7.16 -26.46
N LEU A 204 31.08 -7.29 -27.27
CA LEU A 204 31.03 -6.70 -28.62
C LEU A 204 30.98 -5.17 -28.55
N LEU A 205 30.14 -4.61 -27.68
CA LEU A 205 30.02 -3.16 -27.46
C LEU A 205 31.30 -2.57 -26.84
N ASP A 206 31.94 -3.28 -25.90
CA ASP A 206 33.26 -2.92 -25.36
C ASP A 206 34.32 -2.87 -26.48
N ALA A 207 34.36 -3.87 -27.36
CA ALA A 207 35.26 -3.91 -28.52
C ALA A 207 34.95 -2.84 -29.59
N LYS A 208 33.75 -2.24 -29.57
CA LYS A 208 33.36 -1.08 -30.39
C LYS A 208 33.58 0.26 -29.67
N GLY A 209 34.17 0.28 -28.48
CA GLY A 209 34.48 1.49 -27.73
C GLY A 209 33.26 2.15 -27.05
N VAL A 210 32.16 1.41 -26.87
CA VAL A 210 30.97 1.92 -26.18
C VAL A 210 31.18 1.75 -24.67
N SER A 211 31.25 2.88 -23.96
CA SER A 211 31.69 2.98 -22.57
C SER A 211 31.03 1.99 -21.60
N LYS A 212 31.79 1.60 -20.57
CA LYS A 212 31.27 0.83 -19.43
C LYS A 212 30.09 1.57 -18.79
N ALA A 213 29.05 0.83 -18.41
CA ALA A 213 27.81 1.37 -17.85
C ALA A 213 27.98 2.17 -16.53
N GLN A 214 29.17 2.13 -15.92
CA GLN A 214 29.52 2.86 -14.69
C GLN A 214 29.97 4.32 -14.94
N ASP A 215 30.43 4.65 -16.16
CA ASP A 215 31.03 5.96 -16.49
C ASP A 215 30.17 6.81 -17.44
N ALA A 216 28.89 6.49 -17.59
CA ALA A 216 27.95 7.29 -18.38
C ALA A 216 27.37 8.42 -17.51
N PRO A 217 27.83 9.69 -17.62
CA PRO A 217 27.19 10.79 -16.90
C PRO A 217 25.74 10.92 -17.36
N LEU A 218 24.82 11.02 -16.39
CA LEU A 218 23.40 11.30 -16.60
C LEU A 218 23.24 12.61 -17.39
N ARG A 219 23.19 12.51 -18.73
CA ARG A 219 22.99 13.64 -19.64
C ARG A 219 21.53 14.06 -19.59
N VAL A 220 21.19 14.82 -18.56
CA VAL A 220 19.97 15.64 -18.52
C VAL A 220 19.99 16.56 -19.74
N ARG A 221 19.13 16.26 -20.72
CA ARG A 221 19.02 17.02 -21.97
C ARG A 221 18.37 18.37 -21.71
N ARG A 222 19.19 19.37 -21.37
CA ARG A 222 18.80 20.78 -21.46
C ARG A 222 18.41 21.11 -22.90
N THR A 223 17.24 21.71 -23.09
CA THR A 223 16.85 22.34 -24.36
C THR A 223 17.49 23.72 -24.45
N GLU A 224 18.28 23.97 -25.49
CA GLU A 224 18.96 25.25 -25.70
C GLU A 224 18.08 26.27 -26.45
N GLY A 225 18.18 27.55 -26.09
CA GLY A 225 17.60 28.66 -26.86
C GLY A 225 17.49 29.99 -26.09
N GLY A 226 18.46 30.89 -26.24
CA GLY A 226 18.38 32.29 -25.76
C GLY A 226 19.63 32.80 -25.02
N PRO A 227 20.24 33.97 -25.36
CA PRO A 227 21.60 34.31 -24.92
C PRO A 227 21.74 35.43 -23.86
N SER A 228 22.80 35.32 -23.05
CA SER A 228 23.43 36.37 -22.19
C SER A 228 22.58 36.91 -21.02
N THR A 229 23.11 37.32 -19.86
CA THR A 229 24.44 37.89 -19.51
C THR A 229 24.88 37.51 -18.08
N GLY A 230 26.17 37.74 -17.75
CA GLY A 230 26.59 38.15 -16.40
C GLY A 230 27.15 37.05 -15.49
N ALA A 231 28.47 37.04 -15.33
CA ALA A 231 29.16 36.14 -14.40
C ALA A 231 29.05 36.62 -12.94
N MET A 232 29.13 35.67 -11.99
CA MET A 232 30.17 35.80 -10.97
C MET A 232 30.71 34.43 -10.51
N HIS A 233 32.02 34.40 -10.35
CA HIS A 233 32.85 33.24 -10.00
C HIS A 233 33.13 33.25 -8.49
N LEU A 234 33.29 32.07 -7.88
CA LEU A 234 34.02 31.72 -6.65
C LEU A 234 33.40 30.40 -6.13
N GLY A 235 34.13 29.34 -5.80
CA GLY A 235 35.56 29.07 -5.89
C GLY A 235 35.81 27.79 -5.09
N ALA A 236 36.18 26.69 -5.75
CA ALA A 236 36.28 25.38 -5.11
C ALA A 236 37.61 25.22 -4.34
N SER A 237 37.55 24.61 -3.15
CA SER A 237 38.68 23.86 -2.60
C SER A 237 38.19 22.63 -1.84
N SER A 238 38.78 21.48 -2.18
CA SER A 238 38.63 20.21 -1.47
C SER A 238 39.90 19.97 -0.65
N GLY A 239 39.78 19.37 0.53
CA GLY A 239 40.91 19.12 1.42
C GLY A 239 40.62 18.02 2.43
N TYR A 240 41.08 16.81 2.15
CA TYR A 240 41.17 15.72 3.12
C TYR A 240 42.33 15.98 4.10
N GLY A 241 42.14 15.69 5.40
CA GLY A 241 43.23 15.70 6.38
C GLY A 241 42.78 15.37 7.82
N ASN A 242 43.38 14.35 8.41
CA ASN A 242 43.30 13.89 9.81
C ASN A 242 44.47 12.89 10.02
N PRO A 243 44.98 12.56 11.24
CA PRO A 243 44.67 13.04 12.60
C PRO A 243 45.91 13.46 13.46
N SER A 244 45.70 13.66 14.78
CA SER A 244 46.68 13.92 15.87
C SER A 244 47.33 15.32 15.91
N ASP A 245 47.63 15.95 17.06
CA ASP A 245 47.75 15.45 18.46
C ASP A 245 47.29 16.51 19.53
N ALA A 246 47.40 16.16 20.83
CA ALA A 246 46.96 16.86 22.06
C ALA A 246 47.31 18.37 22.23
N GLY A 247 46.68 19.14 23.15
CA GLY A 247 45.62 18.86 24.13
C GLY A 247 45.62 19.85 25.32
N TRP A 248 45.10 19.42 26.50
CA TRP A 248 45.09 20.11 27.82
C TRP A 248 44.10 21.29 27.94
N SER A 249 43.33 21.51 29.02
CA SER A 249 43.03 20.81 30.30
C SER A 249 41.58 21.22 30.73
N ASN A 250 40.91 20.70 31.77
CA ASN A 250 41.36 20.10 33.02
C ASN A 250 40.30 19.15 33.63
N SER A 251 40.72 18.27 34.54
CA SER A 251 39.96 17.12 35.05
C SER A 251 39.34 17.34 36.43
N ALA A 252 38.26 16.62 36.76
CA ALA A 252 38.15 15.83 38.01
C ALA A 252 36.82 15.03 38.09
N MET A 253 36.92 13.70 38.16
CA MET A 253 35.88 12.86 38.79
C MET A 253 36.03 12.93 40.31
N GLN A 254 34.93 12.83 41.05
CA GLN A 254 34.98 12.23 42.39
C GLN A 254 33.69 11.49 42.76
N TYR A 255 33.83 10.49 43.64
CA TYR A 255 32.90 9.39 43.89
C TYR A 255 31.99 9.65 45.11
N MET A 256 30.71 9.27 45.02
CA MET A 256 29.79 8.93 46.14
C MET A 256 29.44 10.05 47.17
N PRO A 257 28.40 9.90 48.03
CA PRO A 257 27.43 8.80 48.15
C PRO A 257 25.94 9.20 48.00
N ALA A 258 25.03 8.23 48.15
CA ALA A 258 23.59 8.44 48.17
C ALA A 258 23.09 9.12 49.48
N GLY A 259 22.11 10.03 49.37
CA GLY A 259 21.45 10.61 50.55
C GLY A 259 20.55 11.83 50.30
N MET A 260 19.24 11.59 50.14
CA MET A 260 18.12 12.41 50.69
C MET A 260 17.93 13.89 50.27
N ALA A 261 17.18 14.11 49.17
CA ALA A 261 16.21 15.20 48.94
C ALA A 261 15.40 14.83 47.67
N ALA A 262 14.08 14.54 47.64
CA ALA A 262 12.91 15.24 48.18
C ALA A 262 12.84 16.72 47.74
N GLY A 263 11.99 17.15 46.80
CA GLY A 263 11.09 16.40 45.89
C GLY A 263 10.10 17.37 45.22
N LEU A 264 9.53 17.02 44.05
CA LEU A 264 8.35 17.70 43.48
C LEU A 264 7.63 16.80 42.44
N GLY A 265 6.53 16.19 42.87
CA GLY A 265 5.36 15.78 42.06
C GLY A 265 5.54 15.06 40.71
N ALA A 266 5.62 13.72 40.75
CA ALA A 266 5.11 12.85 39.69
C ALA A 266 4.25 11.74 40.31
N GLY A 267 3.13 11.37 39.65
CA GLY A 267 2.14 10.44 40.19
C GLY A 267 2.62 8.98 40.27
N PRO A 268 2.00 8.13 41.12
CA PRO A 268 2.54 6.82 41.46
C PRO A 268 2.14 5.75 40.45
N GLY A 269 3.09 4.91 40.01
CA GLY A 269 2.74 3.73 39.20
C GLY A 269 3.81 3.09 38.33
N MET A 270 5.12 3.18 38.63
CA MET A 270 6.12 2.40 37.89
C MET A 270 7.25 1.92 38.82
N ALA A 271 7.50 0.61 38.83
CA ALA A 271 8.60 0.02 39.59
C ALA A 271 9.93 0.20 38.84
N PRO A 272 11.02 0.63 39.49
CA PRO A 272 12.32 0.76 38.85
C PRO A 272 12.97 -0.63 38.72
N GLY A 273 13.27 -1.08 37.49
CA GLY A 273 14.04 -2.33 37.32
C GLY A 273 14.01 -3.00 35.93
N ILE A 274 13.13 -2.62 35.01
CA ILE A 274 13.10 -3.22 33.67
C ILE A 274 13.99 -2.42 32.73
N ALA A 275 15.14 -2.99 32.35
CA ALA A 275 15.96 -2.48 31.26
C ALA A 275 15.25 -2.75 29.93
N LEU A 276 14.73 -1.71 29.28
CA LEU A 276 14.12 -1.84 27.95
C LEU A 276 15.18 -2.20 26.89
N PRO A 277 14.84 -3.02 25.88
CA PRO A 277 15.71 -3.22 24.72
C PRO A 277 15.90 -1.90 23.94
N PRO A 278 17.06 -1.66 23.28
CA PRO A 278 17.43 -0.35 22.76
C PRO A 278 16.51 0.28 21.69
N GLY A 279 15.59 -0.50 21.10
CA GLY A 279 14.65 -0.02 20.09
C GLY A 279 13.34 0.54 20.65
N ALA A 280 12.84 0.04 21.78
CA ALA A 280 11.49 0.38 22.25
C ALA A 280 11.34 1.85 22.68
N SER A 281 12.42 2.47 23.17
CA SER A 281 12.50 3.90 23.46
C SER A 281 12.53 4.80 22.21
N ALA A 282 12.86 4.25 21.03
CA ALA A 282 13.01 5.03 19.81
C ALA A 282 11.66 5.46 19.20
N GLY A 283 10.69 4.54 19.11
CA GLY A 283 9.36 4.79 18.55
C GLY A 283 8.54 5.79 19.36
N LEU A 284 8.31 5.49 20.65
CA LEU A 284 7.68 6.42 21.60
C LEU A 284 8.43 7.75 21.67
N GLY A 285 9.76 7.70 21.75
CA GLY A 285 10.59 8.90 21.76
C GLY A 285 10.40 9.74 20.51
N MET A 286 10.26 9.15 19.32
CA MET A 286 10.03 9.89 18.07
C MET A 286 8.67 10.61 18.07
N LEU A 287 7.58 9.92 18.43
CA LEU A 287 6.23 10.49 18.43
C LEU A 287 6.09 11.55 19.52
N ALA A 288 6.56 11.27 20.74
CA ALA A 288 6.60 12.24 21.82
C ALA A 288 7.38 13.49 21.41
N ARG A 289 8.58 13.34 20.82
CA ARG A 289 9.37 14.48 20.30
C ARG A 289 8.64 15.25 19.21
N ALA A 290 7.93 14.59 18.28
CA ALA A 290 7.16 15.26 17.24
C ALA A 290 5.99 16.06 17.82
N ARG A 291 5.24 15.51 18.78
CA ARG A 291 4.14 16.20 19.47
C ARG A 291 4.63 17.38 20.31
N HIS A 292 5.76 17.25 21.00
CA HIS A 292 6.38 18.36 21.73
C HIS A 292 6.83 19.47 20.77
N ARG A 293 7.56 19.15 19.69
CA ARG A 293 7.94 20.13 18.66
C ARG A 293 6.74 20.88 18.07
N ALA A 294 5.64 20.17 17.83
CA ALA A 294 4.40 20.78 17.34
C ALA A 294 3.81 21.80 18.33
N LEU A 295 3.73 21.43 19.61
CA LEU A 295 3.24 22.32 20.67
C LEU A 295 4.19 23.50 20.91
N ASP A 296 5.50 23.28 20.87
CA ASP A 296 6.52 24.31 21.04
C ASP A 296 6.47 25.35 19.91
N ALA A 297 6.37 24.91 18.65
CA ALA A 297 6.20 25.79 17.51
C ALA A 297 4.92 26.63 17.63
N MET A 298 3.81 26.02 18.06
CA MET A 298 2.55 26.75 18.28
C MET A 298 2.62 27.75 19.43
N ASN A 299 3.28 27.40 20.53
CA ASN A 299 3.48 28.29 21.67
C ASN A 299 4.39 29.48 21.31
N GLN A 300 5.47 29.24 20.56
CA GLN A 300 6.34 30.30 20.03
C GLN A 300 5.59 31.21 19.06
N LEU A 301 4.79 30.64 18.16
CA LEU A 301 3.99 31.42 17.20
C LEU A 301 2.96 32.28 17.90
N ARG A 302 2.24 31.72 18.89
CA ARG A 302 1.34 32.48 19.75
C ARG A 302 2.09 33.60 20.47
N GLN A 303 3.25 33.32 21.06
CA GLN A 303 4.04 34.31 21.80
C GLN A 303 4.50 35.48 20.92
N VAL A 304 4.94 35.20 19.68
CA VAL A 304 5.33 36.21 18.69
C VAL A 304 4.12 37.08 18.28
N LEU A 305 2.97 36.47 18.02
CA LEU A 305 1.76 37.19 17.60
C LEU A 305 1.05 37.93 18.75
N SER A 306 1.29 37.51 20.00
CA SER A 306 0.86 38.20 21.22
C SER A 306 1.85 39.26 21.73
N GLN A 307 2.92 39.59 20.98
CA GLN A 307 3.78 40.69 21.40
C GLN A 307 3.05 42.04 21.22
N PRO A 308 3.22 43.02 22.13
CA PRO A 308 2.56 44.32 22.04
C PRO A 308 2.85 45.10 20.74
N ALA A 309 3.93 44.78 20.04
CA ALA A 309 4.29 45.37 18.74
C ALA A 309 3.40 44.88 17.58
N VAL A 310 2.79 43.68 17.70
CA VAL A 310 2.00 42.99 16.66
C VAL A 310 0.52 42.92 17.06
N GLY A 311 0.24 42.47 18.28
CA GLY A 311 -1.04 42.64 18.97
C GLY A 311 -2.26 41.99 18.33
N ILE A 312 -2.20 40.72 17.91
CA ILE A 312 -3.41 40.01 17.43
C ILE A 312 -4.40 39.81 18.60
N PRO A 313 -5.63 40.37 18.52
CA PRO A 313 -6.64 40.19 19.57
C PRO A 313 -7.04 38.71 19.73
N GLY A 314 -7.39 38.30 20.95
CA GLY A 314 -7.79 36.92 21.26
C GLY A 314 -6.64 35.93 21.51
N LEU A 315 -5.38 36.24 21.16
CA LEU A 315 -4.21 35.40 21.51
C LEU A 315 -3.55 35.81 22.83
N MET A 316 -3.74 37.07 23.26
CA MET A 316 -3.22 37.67 24.49
C MET A 316 -3.69 36.93 25.76
N PRO A 317 -2.78 36.47 26.65
CA PRO A 317 -3.17 35.91 27.95
C PRO A 317 -3.91 36.94 28.82
N GLY A 318 -5.08 36.57 29.36
CA GLY A 318 -5.84 37.39 30.31
C GLY A 318 -6.68 38.52 29.71
N ALA A 319 -6.64 38.75 28.40
CA ALA A 319 -7.57 39.67 27.74
C ALA A 319 -8.94 39.01 27.54
N PRO A 320 -10.07 39.75 27.67
CA PRO A 320 -11.39 39.22 27.34
C PRO A 320 -11.46 38.85 25.84
N VAL A 321 -12.18 37.78 25.52
CA VAL A 321 -12.46 37.38 24.14
C VAL A 321 -13.51 38.33 23.55
N VAL A 322 -13.04 39.48 23.06
CA VAL A 322 -13.86 40.43 22.29
C VAL A 322 -14.00 39.90 20.87
N PRO A 323 -15.19 40.01 20.22
CA PRO A 323 -15.33 39.74 18.80
C PRO A 323 -14.29 40.53 17.99
N MET A 324 -13.57 39.84 17.09
CA MET A 324 -12.59 40.47 16.23
C MET A 324 -13.25 41.58 15.40
N PRO A 325 -12.61 42.76 15.25
CA PRO A 325 -13.05 43.69 14.22
C PRO A 325 -12.91 43.00 12.85
N PRO A 326 -13.84 43.23 11.91
CA PRO A 326 -13.70 42.71 10.56
C PRO A 326 -12.43 43.28 9.91
N ALA A 327 -11.87 42.55 8.93
CA ALA A 327 -10.74 43.03 8.15
C ALA A 327 -11.03 44.42 7.54
N SER A 328 -10.00 45.26 7.48
CA SER A 328 -10.03 46.59 6.89
C SER A 328 -10.67 46.58 5.50
N ALA A 329 -11.45 47.60 5.17
CA ALA A 329 -12.30 47.59 3.98
C ALA A 329 -11.47 47.41 2.69
N ALA A 330 -10.29 48.00 2.61
CA ALA A 330 -9.36 47.86 1.50
C ALA A 330 -8.80 46.42 1.36
N LEU A 331 -8.48 45.77 2.49
CA LEU A 331 -8.03 44.37 2.50
C LEU A 331 -9.16 43.40 2.14
N ALA A 332 -10.36 43.61 2.69
CA ALA A 332 -11.54 42.81 2.40
C ALA A 332 -11.94 42.90 0.91
N GLN A 333 -11.92 44.10 0.32
CA GLN A 333 -12.13 44.30 -1.11
C GLN A 333 -11.07 43.58 -1.95
N ALA A 334 -9.79 43.71 -1.61
CA ALA A 334 -8.71 43.06 -2.36
C ALA A 334 -8.74 41.52 -2.32
N LEU A 335 -9.17 40.94 -1.19
CA LEU A 335 -9.39 39.49 -1.08
C LEU A 335 -10.60 39.04 -1.92
N GLN A 336 -11.67 39.85 -1.95
CA GLN A 336 -12.86 39.58 -2.76
C GLN A 336 -12.59 39.71 -4.27
N GLU A 337 -11.88 40.75 -4.70
CA GLU A 337 -11.42 40.96 -6.09
C GLU A 337 -10.63 39.75 -6.59
N GLN A 338 -9.64 39.30 -5.81
CA GLN A 338 -8.81 38.18 -6.25
C GLN A 338 -9.56 36.83 -6.23
N GLN A 339 -10.54 36.68 -5.33
CA GLN A 339 -11.41 35.51 -5.34
C GLN A 339 -12.33 35.50 -6.59
N GLN A 340 -12.82 36.67 -7.03
CA GLN A 340 -13.57 36.81 -8.28
C GLN A 340 -12.69 36.51 -9.51
N LEU A 341 -11.43 36.96 -9.52
CA LEU A 341 -10.48 36.64 -10.58
C LEU A 341 -10.21 35.12 -10.66
N MET A 342 -9.90 34.46 -9.55
CA MET A 342 -9.67 33.00 -9.54
C MET A 342 -10.94 32.19 -9.86
N ALA A 343 -12.14 32.72 -9.60
CA ALA A 343 -13.40 32.12 -10.05
C ALA A 343 -13.60 32.29 -11.56
N ALA A 344 -13.31 33.47 -12.12
CA ALA A 344 -13.40 33.75 -13.54
C ALA A 344 -12.39 32.93 -14.37
N GLU A 345 -11.15 32.76 -13.88
CA GLU A 345 -10.16 31.85 -14.47
C GLU A 345 -10.67 30.41 -14.52
N LEU A 346 -11.28 29.92 -13.43
CA LEU A 346 -11.86 28.57 -13.37
C LEU A 346 -13.02 28.42 -14.37
N GLN A 347 -13.85 29.44 -14.51
CA GLN A 347 -14.97 29.49 -15.47
C GLN A 347 -14.48 29.50 -16.94
N ALA A 348 -13.33 30.13 -17.19
CA ALA A 348 -12.69 30.19 -18.51
C ALA A 348 -11.93 28.91 -18.87
N GLN A 349 -11.28 28.24 -17.91
CA GLN A 349 -10.59 26.96 -18.12
C GLN A 349 -11.53 25.76 -18.23
N TYR A 350 -12.73 25.84 -17.66
CA TYR A 350 -13.73 24.76 -17.69
C TYR A 350 -15.11 25.27 -18.16
N PRO A 351 -15.33 25.44 -19.48
CA PRO A 351 -16.65 25.70 -20.02
C PRO A 351 -17.63 24.59 -19.63
N SER A 352 -18.84 24.94 -19.20
CA SER A 352 -19.86 24.02 -18.66
C SER A 352 -20.53 23.10 -19.69
N ALA A 353 -19.89 22.83 -20.83
CA ALA A 353 -20.41 22.01 -21.91
C ALA A 353 -19.35 21.03 -22.45
N ALA A 354 -19.56 19.73 -22.18
CA ALA A 354 -19.13 18.59 -22.99
C ALA A 354 -17.61 18.37 -23.31
N GLY A 355 -16.66 19.02 -22.62
CA GLY A 355 -15.22 18.94 -22.95
C GLY A 355 -14.24 18.57 -21.82
N SER A 356 -14.71 18.10 -20.66
CA SER A 356 -13.95 18.11 -19.39
C SER A 356 -12.68 17.26 -19.33
N ALA A 357 -12.52 16.21 -20.15
CA ALA A 357 -11.33 15.36 -20.11
C ALA A 357 -10.10 16.01 -20.77
N MET A 358 -10.29 16.85 -21.80
CA MET A 358 -9.19 17.36 -22.63
C MET A 358 -8.44 18.53 -21.98
N ALA A 359 -9.11 19.31 -21.13
CA ALA A 359 -8.51 20.42 -20.38
C ALA A 359 -7.55 19.94 -19.26
N MET A 360 -7.69 18.71 -18.76
CA MET A 360 -6.79 18.16 -17.73
C MET A 360 -5.37 17.89 -18.23
N LEU A 361 -5.17 17.73 -19.54
CA LEU A 361 -3.87 17.42 -20.15
C LEU A 361 -3.03 18.69 -20.45
N ALA A 362 -3.51 19.88 -20.07
CA ALA A 362 -2.95 21.16 -20.48
C ALA A 362 -2.47 22.05 -19.31
N MET A 363 -2.37 21.53 -18.08
CA MET A 363 -1.67 22.23 -17.00
C MET A 363 -0.17 21.91 -17.02
N ASP A 364 0.66 22.96 -17.16
CA ASP A 364 2.10 22.85 -17.04
C ASP A 364 2.49 22.64 -15.56
N TYR A 365 2.90 21.42 -15.23
CA TYR A 365 3.37 21.03 -13.89
C TYR A 365 4.90 21.08 -13.74
N SER A 366 5.61 21.81 -14.62
CA SER A 366 7.06 21.94 -14.57
C SER A 366 7.55 22.61 -13.28
N PRO A 367 8.82 22.34 -12.86
CA PRO A 367 9.43 23.04 -11.72
C PRO A 367 9.44 24.57 -11.88
N ALA A 368 9.47 25.06 -13.13
CA ALA A 368 9.34 26.48 -13.44
C ALA A 368 7.96 27.01 -13.05
N ALA A 369 6.87 26.34 -13.45
CA ALA A 369 5.50 26.71 -13.07
C ALA A 369 5.29 26.68 -11.55
N ILE A 370 5.84 25.70 -10.83
CA ILE A 370 5.80 25.66 -9.35
C ILE A 370 6.53 26.87 -8.75
N SER A 371 7.72 27.21 -9.26
CA SER A 371 8.49 28.37 -8.78
C SER A 371 7.80 29.70 -9.03
N GLN A 372 7.14 29.85 -10.20
CA GLN A 372 6.29 31.00 -10.53
C GLN A 372 5.11 31.09 -9.55
N LEU A 373 4.48 29.97 -9.24
CA LEU A 373 3.36 29.90 -8.31
C LEU A 373 3.77 30.25 -6.86
N VAL A 374 4.97 29.88 -6.42
CA VAL A 374 5.55 30.34 -5.14
C VAL A 374 5.83 31.85 -5.15
N ASN A 375 6.33 32.40 -6.26
CA ASN A 375 6.52 33.85 -6.40
C ASN A 375 5.18 34.59 -6.41
N LEU A 376 4.17 34.08 -7.11
CA LEU A 376 2.81 34.61 -7.13
C LEU A 376 2.16 34.62 -5.74
N VAL A 377 2.38 33.58 -4.93
CA VAL A 377 1.96 33.54 -3.50
C VAL A 377 2.63 34.65 -2.69
N ARG A 378 3.91 34.95 -2.96
CA ARG A 378 4.68 36.01 -2.28
C ARG A 378 4.25 37.42 -2.71
N GLU A 379 4.10 37.66 -4.02
CA GLU A 379 3.70 38.95 -4.59
C GLU A 379 2.32 39.38 -4.08
N ARG A 380 1.31 38.50 -4.21
CA ARG A 380 -0.04 38.75 -3.68
C ARG A 380 -0.06 39.05 -2.18
N SER A 381 0.80 38.37 -1.42
CA SER A 381 0.94 38.64 0.02
C SER A 381 1.53 40.02 0.31
N ALA A 382 2.47 40.49 -0.52
CA ALA A 382 3.01 41.84 -0.40
C ALA A 382 1.96 42.91 -0.73
N ASP A 383 1.13 42.68 -1.76
CA ASP A 383 0.04 43.59 -2.13
C ASP A 383 -1.02 43.68 -1.03
N TRP A 384 -1.45 42.55 -0.46
CA TRP A 384 -2.38 42.55 0.68
C TRP A 384 -1.78 43.24 1.92
N LYS A 385 -0.47 43.08 2.19
CA LYS A 385 0.21 43.81 3.28
C LYS A 385 0.26 45.31 3.07
N GLN A 386 0.33 45.79 1.83
CA GLN A 386 0.24 47.22 1.52
C GLN A 386 -1.18 47.75 1.74
N LYS A 387 -2.21 46.94 1.44
CA LYS A 387 -3.63 47.28 1.63
C LYS A 387 -4.15 47.07 3.07
N ALA A 388 -3.38 46.43 3.94
CA ALA A 388 -3.73 46.16 5.34
C ALA A 388 -3.45 47.38 6.24
N GLU A 389 -4.47 47.82 6.99
CA GLU A 389 -4.40 49.02 7.85
C GLU A 389 -3.76 48.71 9.21
N THR A 390 -3.95 47.51 9.75
CA THR A 390 -3.47 47.13 11.10
C THR A 390 -2.22 46.25 11.07
N LYS A 391 -1.39 46.35 12.11
CA LYS A 391 -0.21 45.49 12.29
C LYS A 391 -0.59 44.01 12.46
N SER A 392 -1.72 43.73 13.12
CA SER A 392 -2.27 42.39 13.29
C SER A 392 -2.64 41.73 11.96
N GLU A 393 -3.25 42.47 11.02
CA GLU A 393 -3.50 41.97 9.65
C GLU A 393 -2.18 41.69 8.92
N LYS A 394 -1.24 42.63 8.92
CA LYS A 394 0.06 42.46 8.24
C LYS A 394 0.84 41.25 8.75
N ALA A 395 0.87 41.02 10.06
CA ALA A 395 1.48 39.84 10.65
C ALA A 395 0.73 38.54 10.30
N THR A 396 -0.61 38.57 10.31
CA THR A 396 -1.45 37.43 9.88
C THR A 396 -1.15 37.04 8.44
N ILE A 397 -1.10 38.03 7.53
CA ILE A 397 -0.75 37.83 6.12
C ILE A 397 0.66 37.25 5.98
N GLU A 398 1.66 37.77 6.71
CA GLU A 398 3.03 37.26 6.63
C GLU A 398 3.16 35.81 7.10
N VAL A 399 2.54 35.45 8.24
CA VAL A 399 2.61 34.08 8.76
C VAL A 399 1.95 33.10 7.80
N VAL A 400 0.77 33.43 7.27
CA VAL A 400 0.07 32.59 6.29
C VAL A 400 0.88 32.50 4.98
N ALA A 401 1.45 33.60 4.49
CA ALA A 401 2.30 33.62 3.31
C ALA A 401 3.55 32.72 3.45
N LEU A 402 4.25 32.83 4.58
CA LEU A 402 5.44 32.02 4.87
C LEU A 402 5.10 30.54 5.06
N MET A 403 3.96 30.24 5.69
CA MET A 403 3.45 28.88 5.84
C MET A 403 3.14 28.27 4.46
N PHE A 404 2.38 28.95 3.60
CA PHE A 404 2.11 28.46 2.24
C PHE A 404 3.37 28.38 1.37
N GLN A 405 4.32 29.31 1.51
CA GLN A 405 5.63 29.19 0.86
C GLN A 405 6.32 27.88 1.27
N SER A 406 6.31 27.52 2.57
CA SER A 406 6.91 26.27 3.04
C SER A 406 6.18 25.04 2.52
N ILE A 407 4.84 25.04 2.56
CA ILE A 407 3.98 23.96 2.03
C ILE A 407 4.27 23.72 0.55
N LEU A 408 4.35 24.76 -0.27
CA LEU A 408 4.59 24.65 -1.71
C LEU A 408 6.05 24.29 -2.06
N SER A 409 6.97 24.48 -1.11
CA SER A 409 8.37 24.05 -1.23
C SER A 409 8.61 22.60 -0.76
N GLU A 410 7.58 21.90 -0.27
CA GLU A 410 7.71 20.52 0.21
C GLU A 410 7.83 19.55 -0.97
N ASP A 411 9.04 19.00 -1.17
CA ASP A 411 9.34 18.19 -2.36
C ASP A 411 8.50 16.92 -2.48
N ARG A 412 8.05 16.35 -1.36
CA ARG A 412 7.17 15.17 -1.31
C ARG A 412 5.74 15.44 -1.80
N LEU A 413 5.32 16.69 -1.96
CA LEU A 413 4.00 16.97 -2.55
C LEU A 413 4.07 16.90 -4.08
N PRO A 414 3.20 16.11 -4.74
CA PRO A 414 3.15 16.07 -6.20
C PRO A 414 2.81 17.46 -6.80
N PRO A 415 3.44 17.85 -7.93
CA PRO A 415 3.23 19.14 -8.58
C PRO A 415 1.76 19.54 -8.78
N SER A 416 0.93 18.60 -9.23
CA SER A 416 -0.51 18.78 -9.44
C SER A 416 -1.26 19.17 -8.17
N ILE A 417 -0.89 18.60 -7.02
CA ILE A 417 -1.49 18.93 -5.72
C ILE A 417 -1.01 20.29 -5.21
N ARG A 418 0.24 20.69 -5.49
CA ARG A 418 0.76 22.03 -5.11
C ARG A 418 -0.06 23.16 -5.74
N VAL A 419 -0.53 22.98 -6.98
CA VAL A 419 -1.42 23.96 -7.64
C VAL A 419 -2.71 24.16 -6.84
N TRP A 420 -3.38 23.07 -6.43
CA TRP A 420 -4.59 23.14 -5.61
C TRP A 420 -4.33 23.73 -4.21
N PHE A 421 -3.19 23.42 -3.60
CA PHE A 421 -2.80 23.96 -2.30
C PHE A 421 -2.50 25.46 -2.35
N ALA A 422 -1.95 25.98 -3.46
CA ALA A 422 -1.73 27.42 -3.63
C ALA A 422 -3.03 28.23 -3.68
N ARG A 423 -4.12 27.63 -4.20
CA ARG A 423 -5.44 28.25 -4.28
C ARG A 423 -6.11 28.35 -2.90
N LEU A 424 -5.79 27.44 -1.97
CA LEU A 424 -6.22 27.52 -0.56
C LEU A 424 -5.63 28.71 0.23
N GLN A 425 -4.63 29.42 -0.30
CA GLN A 425 -4.03 30.58 0.39
C GLN A 425 -5.09 31.64 0.76
N VAL A 426 -5.98 32.02 -0.17
CA VAL A 426 -7.00 33.06 0.08
C VAL A 426 -8.06 32.60 1.09
N PRO A 427 -8.70 31.43 0.93
CA PRO A 427 -9.64 30.92 1.94
C PRO A 427 -9.04 30.78 3.34
N VAL A 428 -7.80 30.27 3.45
CA VAL A 428 -7.14 30.11 4.76
C VAL A 428 -6.74 31.45 5.35
N LEU A 429 -6.31 32.43 4.55
CA LEU A 429 -6.05 33.79 5.03
C LEU A 429 -7.33 34.46 5.57
N ARG A 430 -8.47 34.32 4.87
CA ARG A 430 -9.77 34.82 5.37
C ARG A 430 -10.14 34.21 6.73
N VAL A 431 -9.98 32.89 6.88
CA VAL A 431 -10.24 32.22 8.16
C VAL A 431 -9.23 32.65 9.24
N ALA A 432 -7.94 32.77 8.93
CA ALA A 432 -6.93 33.20 9.89
C ALA A 432 -7.13 34.66 10.38
N LEU A 433 -7.68 35.54 9.54
CA LEU A 433 -8.04 36.91 9.90
C LEU A 433 -9.30 36.96 10.79
N ALA A 434 -10.29 36.10 10.53
CA ALA A 434 -11.53 36.05 11.31
C ALA A 434 -11.40 35.26 12.63
N GLU A 435 -10.54 34.23 12.65
CA GLU A 435 -10.49 33.20 13.69
C GLU A 435 -9.04 33.02 14.20
N PRO A 436 -8.57 33.82 15.19
CA PRO A 436 -7.21 33.73 15.72
C PRO A 436 -6.84 32.35 16.28
N GLN A 437 -7.83 31.52 16.61
CA GLN A 437 -7.65 30.12 17.03
C GLN A 437 -6.92 29.28 15.97
N PHE A 438 -6.96 29.67 14.69
CA PHE A 438 -6.14 29.09 13.63
C PHE A 438 -4.64 29.07 13.99
N PHE A 439 -4.16 30.01 14.80
CA PHE A 439 -2.75 30.12 15.22
C PHE A 439 -2.43 29.43 16.55
N SER A 440 -3.43 28.97 17.32
CA SER A 440 -3.23 28.33 18.62
C SER A 440 -3.71 26.88 18.70
N ASP A 441 -4.72 26.48 17.91
CA ASP A 441 -5.25 25.12 17.92
C ASP A 441 -4.69 24.26 16.78
N LEU A 442 -4.04 23.15 17.16
CA LEU A 442 -3.60 22.11 16.23
C LEU A 442 -4.78 21.34 15.61
N ASN A 443 -5.95 21.35 16.24
CA ASN A 443 -7.15 20.67 15.75
C ASN A 443 -8.02 21.51 14.82
N HIS A 444 -7.63 22.76 14.51
CA HIS A 444 -8.42 23.66 13.69
C HIS A 444 -8.79 23.02 12.33
N PRO A 445 -10.07 23.03 11.90
CA PRO A 445 -10.52 22.26 10.73
C PRO A 445 -9.73 22.50 9.44
N ALA A 446 -9.36 23.76 9.17
CA ALA A 446 -8.54 24.11 8.01
C ALA A 446 -7.13 23.50 8.03
N ARG A 447 -6.51 23.35 9.21
CA ARG A 447 -5.21 22.68 9.35
C ARG A 447 -5.36 21.19 9.12
N LYS A 448 -6.30 20.56 9.85
CA LYS A 448 -6.62 19.13 9.69
C LYS A 448 -6.86 18.79 8.23
N LEU A 449 -7.63 19.58 7.48
CA LEU A 449 -7.86 19.31 6.06
C LEU A 449 -6.57 19.33 5.23
N ILE A 450 -5.72 20.34 5.38
CA ILE A 450 -4.44 20.44 4.66
C ILE A 450 -3.51 19.28 5.03
N ASP A 451 -3.43 18.95 6.32
CA ASP A 451 -2.62 17.84 6.82
C ASP A 451 -3.13 16.47 6.35
N ARG A 452 -4.45 16.26 6.34
CA ARG A 452 -5.09 15.03 5.84
C ARG A 452 -4.90 14.88 4.34
N MET A 453 -5.16 15.92 3.53
CA MET A 453 -4.90 15.88 2.08
C MET A 453 -3.41 15.65 1.80
N GLY A 454 -2.51 16.38 2.48
CA GLY A 454 -1.06 16.22 2.33
C GLY A 454 -0.57 14.81 2.67
N SER A 455 -0.95 14.30 3.84
CA SER A 455 -0.55 12.95 4.30
C SER A 455 -1.06 11.80 3.42
N CYS A 456 -2.10 12.03 2.62
CA CYS A 456 -2.60 11.06 1.64
C CYS A 456 -1.81 11.07 0.32
N VAL A 457 -1.23 12.21 -0.08
CA VAL A 457 -0.55 12.36 -1.38
C VAL A 457 0.97 12.18 -1.34
N MET A 458 1.60 12.36 -0.16
CA MET A 458 3.06 12.42 -0.03
C MET A 458 3.85 11.16 -0.39
N GLY A 459 3.21 9.98 -0.46
CA GLY A 459 3.86 8.73 -0.87
C GLY A 459 3.59 8.31 -2.31
N PHE A 460 2.91 9.16 -3.11
CA PHE A 460 2.76 8.95 -4.54
C PHE A 460 3.89 9.64 -5.32
N ASP A 461 4.52 8.92 -6.24
CA ASP A 461 5.40 9.53 -7.24
C ASP A 461 4.62 10.49 -8.14
N ALA A 462 5.29 11.55 -8.62
CA ALA A 462 4.66 12.64 -9.40
C ALA A 462 3.96 12.18 -10.70
N SER A 463 4.29 10.99 -11.22
CA SER A 463 3.62 10.35 -12.37
C SER A 463 2.39 9.53 -11.99
N SER A 464 2.32 9.02 -10.74
CA SER A 464 1.33 8.03 -10.30
C SER A 464 -0.01 8.63 -9.83
N ILE A 465 -0.03 9.91 -9.48
CA ILE A 465 -1.23 10.58 -8.94
C ILE A 465 -2.02 11.40 -9.98
N ASN A 466 -1.39 11.79 -11.09
CA ASN A 466 -1.99 12.73 -12.05
C ASN A 466 -3.21 12.10 -12.73
N GLY A 467 -4.36 12.77 -12.64
CA GLY A 467 -5.63 12.27 -13.16
C GLY A 467 -6.28 11.16 -12.32
N ASN A 468 -5.74 10.83 -11.15
CA ASN A 468 -6.32 9.85 -10.23
C ASN A 468 -7.59 10.43 -9.53
N ALA A 469 -8.48 9.56 -9.07
CA ALA A 469 -9.70 9.95 -8.35
C ALA A 469 -9.39 10.78 -7.08
N LEU A 470 -8.27 10.49 -6.40
CA LEU A 470 -7.82 11.28 -5.24
C LEU A 470 -7.47 12.74 -5.61
N GLU A 471 -6.82 12.98 -6.76
CA GLU A 471 -6.50 14.33 -7.23
C GLU A 471 -7.79 15.09 -7.62
N THR A 472 -8.73 14.38 -8.25
CA THR A 472 -10.06 14.91 -8.60
C THR A 472 -10.87 15.30 -7.36
N GLU A 473 -10.80 14.51 -6.29
CA GLU A 473 -11.47 14.84 -5.03
C GLU A 473 -10.81 16.01 -4.29
N ILE A 474 -9.46 16.07 -4.23
CA ILE A 474 -8.76 17.23 -3.66
C ILE A 474 -9.14 18.51 -4.42
N ARG A 475 -9.23 18.44 -5.75
CA ARG A 475 -9.73 19.54 -6.59
C ARG A 475 -11.17 19.94 -6.23
N ARG A 476 -12.09 18.98 -6.08
CA ARG A 476 -13.47 19.22 -5.63
C ARG A 476 -13.50 19.93 -4.28
N VAL A 477 -12.76 19.43 -3.30
CA VAL A 477 -12.66 19.98 -1.94
C VAL A 477 -12.21 21.44 -1.97
N VAL A 478 -11.16 21.77 -2.72
CA VAL A 478 -10.68 23.15 -2.87
C VAL A 478 -11.73 24.04 -3.55
N GLN A 479 -12.39 23.56 -4.61
CA GLN A 479 -13.44 24.32 -5.31
C GLN A 479 -14.66 24.61 -4.41
N VAL A 480 -15.09 23.65 -3.57
CA VAL A 480 -16.18 23.89 -2.61
C VAL A 480 -15.80 24.95 -1.58
N ILE A 481 -14.56 24.95 -1.10
CA ILE A 481 -14.06 25.99 -0.18
C ILE A 481 -14.08 27.38 -0.85
N GLU A 482 -13.70 27.47 -2.13
CA GLU A 482 -13.73 28.73 -2.89
C GLU A 482 -15.15 29.24 -3.20
N GLN A 483 -16.12 28.34 -3.33
CA GLN A 483 -17.52 28.69 -3.61
C GLN A 483 -18.27 29.21 -2.37
N TYR A 484 -17.86 28.82 -1.16
CA TYR A 484 -18.55 29.15 0.10
C TYR A 484 -17.69 29.91 1.13
N PRO A 485 -16.98 31.00 0.77
CA PRO A 485 -16.03 31.66 1.65
C PRO A 485 -16.64 32.23 2.94
N GLU A 486 -17.89 32.69 2.89
CA GLU A 486 -18.57 33.34 4.03
C GLU A 486 -18.93 32.36 5.17
N THR A 487 -18.77 31.05 4.96
CA THR A 487 -19.12 30.01 5.94
C THR A 487 -17.95 29.66 6.89
N GLY A 488 -16.76 30.23 6.68
CA GLY A 488 -15.62 30.15 7.60
C GLY A 488 -15.14 28.72 7.89
N GLN A 489 -14.67 28.45 9.12
CA GLN A 489 -14.18 27.11 9.51
C GLN A 489 -15.19 25.95 9.27
N LYS A 490 -16.49 26.24 9.18
CA LYS A 490 -17.53 25.21 9.00
C LYS A 490 -17.45 24.52 7.64
N VAL A 491 -17.03 25.22 6.58
CA VAL A 491 -16.81 24.57 5.27
C VAL A 491 -15.68 23.56 5.36
N PHE A 492 -14.55 23.97 5.96
CA PHE A 492 -13.39 23.11 6.16
C PHE A 492 -13.75 21.86 6.97
N ALA A 493 -14.55 22.00 8.03
CA ALA A 493 -15.04 20.85 8.81
C ALA A 493 -15.98 19.93 8.00
N LEU A 494 -16.86 20.50 7.17
CA LEU A 494 -17.77 19.75 6.31
C LEU A 494 -17.00 18.94 5.24
N VAL A 495 -16.13 19.61 4.47
CA VAL A 495 -15.39 18.96 3.38
C VAL A 495 -14.30 18.01 3.91
N LEU A 496 -13.78 18.22 5.12
CA LEU A 496 -12.92 17.24 5.80
C LEU A 496 -13.66 15.93 6.05
N ARG A 497 -14.88 15.99 6.61
CA ARG A 497 -15.71 14.80 6.81
C ARG A 497 -16.06 14.12 5.48
N GLU A 498 -16.45 14.90 4.47
CA GLU A 498 -16.71 14.35 3.13
C GLU A 498 -15.47 13.67 2.52
N PHE A 499 -14.28 14.24 2.70
CA PHE A 499 -13.02 13.69 2.24
C PHE A 499 -12.66 12.39 2.98
N GLU A 500 -12.86 12.32 4.30
CA GLU A 500 -12.66 11.09 5.08
C GLU A 500 -13.64 9.98 4.69
N GLU A 501 -14.91 10.33 4.42
CA GLU A 501 -15.89 9.40 3.87
C GLU A 501 -15.52 8.96 2.45
N PHE A 502 -15.02 9.87 1.60
CA PHE A 502 -14.51 9.54 0.27
C PHE A 502 -13.34 8.55 0.36
N LEU A 503 -12.32 8.81 1.17
CA LEU A 503 -11.15 7.94 1.34
C LEU A 503 -11.60 6.52 1.73
N THR A 504 -12.50 6.43 2.71
CA THR A 504 -13.06 5.15 3.17
C THR A 504 -13.73 4.36 2.04
N ARG A 505 -14.50 5.04 1.16
CA ARG A 505 -15.16 4.41 0.00
C ARG A 505 -14.16 4.08 -1.11
N HIS A 506 -13.28 5.00 -1.46
CA HIS A 506 -12.27 4.87 -2.52
C HIS A 506 -11.36 3.67 -2.26
N PHE A 507 -10.83 3.56 -1.04
CA PHE A 507 -9.97 2.45 -0.65
C PHE A 507 -10.71 1.11 -0.57
N ALA A 508 -11.97 1.10 -0.12
CA ALA A 508 -12.79 -0.12 -0.12
C ALA A 508 -13.21 -0.59 -1.54
N GLN A 509 -13.20 0.30 -2.54
CA GLN A 509 -13.61 0.00 -3.92
C GLN A 509 -12.46 -0.46 -4.84
N ASN A 510 -11.19 -0.27 -4.45
CA ASN A 510 -10.05 -0.81 -5.17
C ASN A 510 -10.13 -2.35 -5.25
N ARG A 511 -10.09 -2.94 -6.44
CA ARG A 511 -10.44 -4.36 -6.67
C ARG A 511 -9.60 -5.38 -5.89
N SER A 512 -8.32 -5.11 -5.67
CA SER A 512 -7.45 -5.94 -4.81
C SER A 512 -7.89 -5.82 -3.35
N THR A 513 -7.92 -4.59 -2.84
CA THR A 513 -8.34 -4.26 -1.47
C THR A 513 -9.75 -4.78 -1.14
N ALA A 514 -10.71 -4.68 -2.06
CA ALA A 514 -12.11 -5.03 -1.82
C ALA A 514 -12.29 -6.51 -1.43
N LYS A 515 -11.62 -7.41 -2.16
CA LYS A 515 -11.62 -8.86 -1.86
C LYS A 515 -10.96 -9.12 -0.51
N ILE A 516 -9.77 -8.56 -0.30
CA ILE A 516 -8.97 -8.74 0.91
C ILE A 516 -9.68 -8.17 2.16
N THR A 517 -10.37 -7.05 2.02
CA THR A 517 -11.20 -6.42 3.06
C THR A 517 -12.37 -7.32 3.46
N SER A 518 -13.12 -7.87 2.49
CA SER A 518 -14.23 -8.80 2.81
C SER A 518 -13.73 -10.07 3.51
N VAL A 519 -12.58 -10.57 3.08
CA VAL A 519 -11.87 -11.71 3.65
C VAL A 519 -11.44 -11.43 5.09
N ALA A 520 -10.71 -10.34 5.33
CA ALA A 520 -10.26 -9.94 6.67
C ALA A 520 -11.42 -9.67 7.63
N GLN A 521 -12.52 -9.08 7.14
CA GLN A 521 -13.73 -8.87 7.94
C GLN A 521 -14.41 -10.20 8.30
N GLN A 522 -14.47 -11.17 7.39
CA GLN A 522 -14.99 -12.52 7.66
C GLN A 522 -14.12 -13.26 8.68
N VAL A 523 -12.80 -13.09 8.64
CA VAL A 523 -11.87 -13.63 9.65
C VAL A 523 -12.11 -13.01 11.04
N GLU A 524 -12.16 -11.68 11.17
CA GLU A 524 -12.49 -11.02 12.46
C GLU A 524 -13.86 -11.48 13.01
N GLN A 525 -14.85 -11.65 12.13
CA GLN A 525 -16.15 -12.16 12.49
C GLN A 525 -16.09 -13.62 12.98
N LYS A 526 -15.32 -14.49 12.30
CA LYS A 526 -15.13 -15.89 12.69
C LYS A 526 -14.46 -15.99 14.07
N GLU A 527 -13.41 -15.24 14.33
CA GLU A 527 -12.74 -15.22 15.65
C GLU A 527 -13.69 -14.76 16.77
N THR A 528 -14.43 -13.69 16.52
CA THR A 528 -15.45 -13.18 17.44
C THR A 528 -16.49 -14.26 17.79
N LEU A 529 -16.98 -14.97 16.77
CA LEU A 529 -17.98 -16.01 16.94
C LEU A 529 -17.40 -17.25 17.64
N ALA A 530 -16.14 -17.63 17.38
CA ALA A 530 -15.49 -18.78 18.02
C ALA A 530 -15.36 -18.57 19.54
N ILE A 531 -14.95 -17.38 19.97
CA ILE A 531 -14.90 -16.99 21.39
C ILE A 531 -16.31 -17.06 22.01
N GLN A 532 -17.32 -16.50 21.35
CA GLN A 532 -18.70 -16.47 21.84
C GLN A 532 -19.33 -17.87 21.93
N TYR A 533 -19.15 -18.72 20.90
CA TYR A 533 -19.54 -20.13 20.95
C TYR A 533 -18.83 -20.86 22.09
N THR A 534 -17.55 -20.59 22.34
CA THR A 534 -16.80 -21.19 23.46
C THR A 534 -17.36 -20.78 24.82
N ILE A 535 -17.62 -19.49 25.04
CA ILE A 535 -18.21 -18.96 26.28
C ILE A 535 -19.60 -19.58 26.51
N GLU A 536 -20.44 -19.60 25.48
CA GLU A 536 -21.80 -20.12 25.58
C GLU A 536 -21.85 -21.64 25.74
N LEU A 537 -20.99 -22.40 25.05
CA LEU A 537 -20.83 -23.84 25.27
C LEU A 537 -20.34 -24.12 26.71
N ARG A 538 -19.41 -23.33 27.26
CA ARG A 538 -19.00 -23.45 28.66
C ARG A 538 -20.19 -23.19 29.59
N ASN A 539 -20.89 -22.06 29.42
CA ASN A 539 -22.06 -21.68 30.22
C ASN A 539 -23.16 -22.75 30.21
N MET A 540 -23.47 -23.34 29.05
CA MET A 540 -24.46 -24.40 28.92
C MET A 540 -24.02 -25.72 29.58
N LEU A 541 -22.74 -26.05 29.53
CA LEU A 541 -22.21 -27.33 30.01
C LEU A 541 -21.77 -27.32 31.48
N THR A 542 -21.70 -26.17 32.16
CA THR A 542 -21.29 -26.04 33.58
C THR A 542 -21.94 -27.11 34.47
N ASP A 543 -23.28 -27.15 34.50
CA ASP A 543 -24.07 -28.01 35.37
C ASP A 543 -24.40 -29.39 34.76
N MET A 544 -23.81 -29.74 33.61
CA MET A 544 -24.09 -31.01 32.91
C MET A 544 -22.98 -32.05 33.14
N PRO A 545 -23.29 -33.31 33.49
CA PRO A 545 -22.32 -34.40 33.66
C PRO A 545 -21.79 -34.93 32.30
N VAL A 546 -21.10 -34.06 31.56
CA VAL A 546 -20.41 -34.35 30.30
C VAL A 546 -18.95 -34.65 30.57
N ARG A 547 -18.43 -35.73 29.97
CA ARG A 547 -17.04 -36.16 30.04
C ARG A 547 -16.06 -35.10 29.50
N GLU A 548 -14.86 -35.08 30.07
CA GLU A 548 -13.87 -34.03 29.81
C GLU A 548 -13.42 -33.98 28.35
N GLU A 549 -13.23 -35.14 27.72
CA GLU A 549 -12.80 -35.25 26.32
C GLU A 549 -13.82 -34.64 25.35
N VAL A 550 -15.11 -34.72 25.67
CA VAL A 550 -16.20 -34.10 24.87
C VAL A 550 -16.29 -32.61 25.13
N ARG A 551 -16.09 -32.17 26.39
CA ARG A 551 -15.99 -30.73 26.72
C ARG A 551 -14.82 -30.09 25.97
N ASP A 552 -13.65 -30.72 26.02
CA ASP A 552 -12.43 -30.26 25.36
C ASP A 552 -12.60 -30.16 23.83
N PHE A 553 -13.17 -31.19 23.19
CA PHE A 553 -13.48 -31.15 21.76
C PHE A 553 -14.45 -30.00 21.42
N LEU A 554 -15.51 -29.82 22.22
CA LEU A 554 -16.50 -28.76 21.97
C LEU A 554 -15.89 -27.35 22.13
N PHE A 555 -15.00 -27.15 23.09
CA PHE A 555 -14.38 -25.85 23.36
C PHE A 555 -13.18 -25.53 22.46
N LYS A 556 -12.36 -26.53 22.06
CA LYS A 556 -11.10 -26.33 21.33
C LYS A 556 -11.20 -26.56 19.83
N SER A 557 -12.28 -27.18 19.35
CA SER A 557 -12.43 -27.50 17.92
C SER A 557 -13.83 -27.24 17.41
N TRP A 558 -14.89 -27.66 18.12
CA TRP A 558 -16.24 -27.50 17.60
C TRP A 558 -16.73 -26.04 17.61
N ALA A 559 -16.29 -25.22 18.57
CA ALA A 559 -16.59 -23.78 18.59
C ALA A 559 -16.09 -23.06 17.32
N ASP A 560 -14.90 -23.40 16.82
CA ASP A 560 -14.38 -22.90 15.54
C ASP A 560 -15.19 -23.40 14.34
N VAL A 561 -15.59 -24.68 14.35
CA VAL A 561 -16.46 -25.25 13.29
C VAL A 561 -17.79 -24.49 13.21
N LEU A 562 -18.42 -24.21 14.36
CA LEU A 562 -19.67 -23.45 14.42
C LEU A 562 -19.49 -22.02 13.91
N ALA A 563 -18.42 -21.34 14.34
CA ALA A 563 -18.09 -20.00 13.89
C ALA A 563 -17.86 -19.93 12.37
N MET A 564 -17.00 -20.82 11.85
CA MET A 564 -16.71 -20.95 10.42
C MET A 564 -17.98 -21.23 9.60
N ALA A 565 -18.82 -22.17 10.05
CA ALA A 565 -20.07 -22.48 9.38
C ALA A 565 -21.02 -21.27 9.32
N THR A 566 -21.10 -20.48 10.40
CA THR A 566 -21.92 -19.25 10.40
C THR A 566 -21.40 -18.15 9.49
N VAL A 567 -20.08 -17.98 9.37
CA VAL A 567 -19.49 -16.98 8.44
C VAL A 567 -19.60 -17.44 6.99
N ARG A 568 -19.34 -18.72 6.70
CA ARG A 568 -19.27 -19.27 5.34
C ARG A 568 -20.64 -19.55 4.71
N TYR A 569 -21.61 -19.99 5.50
CA TYR A 569 -22.95 -20.36 5.01
C TYR A 569 -24.07 -19.42 5.48
N GLY A 570 -23.83 -18.66 6.55
CA GLY A 570 -24.84 -17.85 7.20
C GLY A 570 -25.59 -18.59 8.31
N ALA A 571 -25.84 -17.86 9.38
CA ALA A 571 -26.60 -18.19 10.60
C ALA A 571 -27.61 -19.34 10.54
N LYS A 572 -28.49 -19.26 9.53
CA LYS A 572 -29.76 -20.00 9.38
C LYS A 572 -29.74 -20.98 8.20
N ASP A 573 -28.61 -21.09 7.49
CA ASP A 573 -28.45 -22.09 6.44
C ASP A 573 -28.53 -23.51 7.04
N ALA A 574 -29.18 -24.43 6.33
CA ALA A 574 -29.37 -25.81 6.78
C ALA A 574 -28.05 -26.50 7.17
N ARG A 575 -26.93 -26.15 6.52
CA ARG A 575 -25.59 -26.68 6.81
C ARG A 575 -25.07 -26.19 8.17
N ALA A 576 -25.17 -24.89 8.44
CA ALA A 576 -24.78 -24.33 9.74
C ALA A 576 -25.68 -24.87 10.87
N MET A 577 -26.98 -25.02 10.60
CA MET A 577 -27.93 -25.62 11.54
C MET A 577 -27.63 -27.09 11.85
N ARG A 578 -27.25 -27.91 10.86
CA ARG A 578 -26.82 -29.30 11.07
C ARG A 578 -25.58 -29.39 11.97
N LEU A 579 -24.61 -28.51 11.80
CA LEU A 579 -23.40 -28.47 12.64
C LEU A 579 -23.71 -28.01 14.09
N LYS A 580 -24.62 -27.06 14.26
CA LYS A 580 -25.17 -26.66 15.59
C LYS A 580 -25.90 -27.84 16.28
N GLN A 581 -26.71 -28.60 15.53
CA GLN A 581 -27.41 -29.78 16.05
C GLN A 581 -26.44 -30.88 16.49
N ALA A 582 -25.41 -31.17 15.69
CA ALA A 582 -24.39 -32.18 16.00
C ALA A 582 -23.69 -31.95 17.35
N ALA A 583 -23.53 -30.70 17.81
CA ALA A 583 -23.02 -30.41 19.15
C ALA A 583 -23.93 -30.98 20.25
N SER A 584 -25.24 -30.76 20.14
CA SER A 584 -26.23 -31.28 21.10
C SER A 584 -26.41 -32.81 21.00
N GLU A 585 -26.31 -33.37 19.79
CA GLU A 585 -26.35 -34.81 19.56
C GLU A 585 -25.11 -35.53 20.11
N LEU A 586 -23.93 -34.90 20.05
CA LEU A 586 -22.70 -35.40 20.66
C LEU A 586 -22.81 -35.42 22.19
N VAL A 587 -23.28 -34.33 22.81
CA VAL A 587 -23.55 -34.26 24.25
C VAL A 587 -24.59 -35.31 24.67
N TRP A 588 -25.66 -35.48 23.90
CA TRP A 588 -26.63 -36.54 24.13
C TRP A 588 -25.97 -37.92 24.04
N SER A 589 -25.21 -38.20 22.98
CA SER A 589 -24.60 -39.51 22.75
C SER A 589 -23.54 -39.87 23.80
N ALA A 590 -22.86 -38.88 24.38
CA ALA A 590 -21.87 -39.05 25.45
C ALA A 590 -22.48 -39.20 26.86
N SER A 591 -23.80 -39.07 27.00
CA SER A 591 -24.50 -39.32 28.28
C SER A 591 -25.04 -40.75 28.38
N ALA A 592 -25.09 -41.29 29.59
CA ALA A 592 -25.52 -42.67 29.82
C ALA A 592 -26.97 -42.90 29.35
N LYS A 593 -27.19 -44.05 28.70
CA LYS A 593 -28.50 -44.48 28.15
C LYS A 593 -29.04 -45.68 28.93
N PRO A 594 -29.85 -45.46 29.98
CA PRO A 594 -30.41 -46.56 30.77
C PRO A 594 -31.33 -47.45 29.93
N LEU A 595 -32.14 -46.89 29.02
CA LEU A 595 -33.08 -47.65 28.21
C LEU A 595 -32.40 -48.29 26.99
N ARG A 596 -32.73 -49.55 26.71
CA ARG A 596 -32.23 -50.28 25.51
C ARG A 596 -32.66 -49.61 24.20
N GLN A 597 -33.81 -48.96 24.17
CA GLN A 597 -34.33 -48.23 23.02
C GLN A 597 -33.49 -46.97 22.71
N GLU A 598 -33.05 -46.24 23.74
CA GLU A 598 -32.15 -45.09 23.56
C GLU A 598 -30.79 -45.53 23.03
N ARG A 599 -30.24 -46.63 23.56
CA ARG A 599 -28.99 -47.22 23.03
C ARG A 599 -29.10 -47.57 21.54
N ALA A 600 -30.22 -48.16 21.12
CA ALA A 600 -30.47 -48.46 19.71
C ALA A 600 -30.53 -47.19 18.85
N ARG A 601 -31.16 -46.10 19.33
CA ARG A 601 -31.20 -44.81 18.62
C ARG A 601 -29.82 -44.18 18.47
N VAL A 602 -28.98 -44.16 19.52
CA VAL A 602 -27.60 -43.66 19.41
C VAL A 602 -26.82 -44.49 18.38
N ILE A 603 -26.89 -45.82 18.44
CA ILE A 603 -26.16 -46.71 17.50
C ILE A 603 -26.60 -46.46 16.04
N GLN A 604 -27.90 -46.21 15.80
CA GLN A 604 -28.41 -45.89 14.45
C GLN A 604 -27.96 -44.52 13.95
N GLY A 605 -27.91 -43.49 14.81
CA GLY A 605 -27.50 -42.13 14.45
C GLY A 605 -25.99 -41.86 14.48
N LEU A 606 -25.21 -42.74 15.11
CA LEU A 606 -23.76 -42.53 15.29
C LEU A 606 -22.98 -42.40 13.96
N PRO A 607 -23.22 -43.21 12.90
CA PRO A 607 -22.51 -43.05 11.63
C PRO A 607 -22.70 -41.66 11.01
N THR A 608 -23.94 -41.16 11.00
CA THR A 608 -24.28 -39.82 10.49
C THR A 608 -23.72 -38.70 11.36
N LEU A 609 -23.67 -38.89 12.68
CA LEU A 609 -23.03 -37.92 13.59
C LEU A 609 -21.52 -37.86 13.31
N LEU A 610 -20.82 -39.00 13.30
CA LEU A 610 -19.38 -39.06 13.04
C LEU A 610 -19.02 -38.50 11.65
N GLN A 611 -19.84 -38.74 10.63
CA GLN A 611 -19.67 -38.11 9.31
C GLN A 611 -19.81 -36.58 9.41
N THR A 612 -20.84 -36.08 10.10
CA THR A 612 -21.06 -34.64 10.31
C THR A 612 -19.90 -33.99 11.09
N LEU A 613 -19.31 -34.71 12.05
CA LEU A 613 -18.13 -34.24 12.79
C LEU A 613 -16.87 -34.17 11.90
N ARG A 614 -16.67 -35.11 10.98
CA ARG A 614 -15.57 -35.08 9.99
C ARG A 614 -15.74 -33.93 8.99
N GLU A 615 -16.93 -33.82 8.40
CA GLU A 615 -17.30 -32.70 7.52
C GLU A 615 -17.07 -31.35 8.22
N GLY A 616 -17.42 -31.25 9.51
CA GLY A 616 -17.15 -30.06 10.32
C GLY A 616 -15.67 -29.75 10.51
N LEU A 617 -14.86 -30.74 10.89
CA LEU A 617 -13.41 -30.58 11.09
C LEU A 617 -12.68 -30.20 9.78
N GLU A 618 -13.12 -30.73 8.64
CA GLU A 618 -12.63 -30.35 7.31
C GLU A 618 -12.84 -28.85 7.00
N LEU A 619 -13.91 -28.22 7.51
CA LEU A 619 -14.16 -26.78 7.32
C LEU A 619 -13.14 -25.88 8.03
N VAL A 620 -12.44 -26.40 9.04
CA VAL A 620 -11.39 -25.68 9.80
C VAL A 620 -10.02 -26.31 9.51
N SER A 621 -9.86 -26.92 8.33
CA SER A 621 -8.59 -27.47 7.82
C SER A 621 -8.01 -28.66 8.63
N VAL A 622 -8.77 -29.22 9.58
CA VAL A 622 -8.36 -30.40 10.35
C VAL A 622 -8.67 -31.66 9.54
N THR A 623 -7.65 -32.17 8.83
CA THR A 623 -7.74 -33.31 7.91
C THR A 623 -6.75 -34.43 8.28
N GLY A 624 -6.82 -35.56 7.57
CA GLY A 624 -5.86 -36.66 7.71
C GLY A 624 -5.77 -37.28 9.11
N ASP A 625 -4.54 -37.43 9.61
CA ASP A 625 -4.26 -38.08 10.89
C ASP A 625 -4.81 -37.30 12.09
N ALA A 626 -4.75 -35.96 12.05
CA ALA A 626 -5.28 -35.11 13.11
C ALA A 626 -6.81 -35.25 13.25
N GLN A 627 -7.53 -35.27 12.12
CA GLN A 627 -8.98 -35.55 12.10
C GLN A 627 -9.28 -36.95 12.65
N SER A 628 -8.51 -37.95 12.22
CA SER A 628 -8.71 -39.34 12.62
C SER A 628 -8.43 -39.57 14.11
N ALA A 629 -7.43 -38.90 14.68
CA ALA A 629 -7.14 -38.91 16.11
C ALA A 629 -8.27 -38.27 16.93
N ALA A 630 -8.76 -37.10 16.55
CA ALA A 630 -9.87 -36.41 17.23
C ALA A 630 -11.16 -37.27 17.23
N ILE A 631 -11.52 -37.81 16.06
CA ILE A 631 -12.70 -38.68 15.93
C ILE A 631 -12.53 -39.99 16.71
N LYS A 632 -11.32 -40.55 16.79
CA LYS A 632 -11.04 -41.75 17.60
C LYS A 632 -11.26 -41.47 19.09
N VAL A 633 -10.72 -40.38 19.63
CA VAL A 633 -10.92 -39.99 21.04
C VAL A 633 -12.41 -39.86 21.36
N LEU A 634 -13.20 -39.21 20.50
CA LEU A 634 -14.65 -39.14 20.67
C LEU A 634 -15.32 -40.52 20.61
N THR A 635 -14.94 -41.37 19.67
CA THR A 635 -15.51 -42.72 19.49
C THR A 635 -15.24 -43.60 20.71
N ASP A 636 -14.00 -43.58 21.22
CA ASP A 636 -13.60 -44.30 22.43
C ASP A 636 -14.36 -43.75 23.67
N THR A 637 -14.53 -42.43 23.77
CA THR A 637 -15.29 -41.78 24.85
C THR A 637 -16.77 -42.16 24.82
N LEU A 638 -17.38 -42.22 23.63
CA LEU A 638 -18.76 -42.66 23.42
C LEU A 638 -18.93 -44.15 23.77
N ALA A 639 -18.00 -45.01 23.35
CA ALA A 639 -17.99 -46.43 23.71
C ALA A 639 -17.89 -46.63 25.23
N GLN A 640 -17.04 -45.86 25.90
CA GLN A 640 -16.97 -45.85 27.37
C GLN A 640 -18.28 -45.37 28.00
N ALA A 641 -18.95 -44.35 27.45
CA ALA A 641 -20.23 -43.84 27.97
C ALA A 641 -21.36 -44.89 27.95
N PHE A 642 -21.35 -45.84 27.02
CA PHE A 642 -22.26 -46.99 27.03
C PHE A 642 -21.96 -48.01 28.14
N MET A 643 -20.69 -48.16 28.53
CA MET A 643 -20.24 -49.12 29.54
C MET A 643 -20.29 -48.54 30.96
N SER A 644 -20.10 -47.22 31.10
CA SER A 644 -20.08 -46.53 32.40
C SER A 644 -21.47 -46.10 32.86
N LYS A 645 -21.75 -46.25 34.16
CA LYS A 645 -22.95 -45.71 34.84
C LYS A 645 -22.84 -44.19 35.09
N THR A 646 -22.52 -43.41 34.07
CA THR A 646 -22.54 -41.93 34.16
C THR A 646 -23.98 -41.47 34.46
N ALA A 647 -24.15 -40.30 35.08
CA ALA A 647 -25.49 -39.72 35.23
C ALA A 647 -26.10 -39.41 33.85
N ALA A 648 -27.38 -39.75 33.66
CA ALA A 648 -28.11 -39.40 32.44
C ALA A 648 -28.41 -37.89 32.44
N ILE A 649 -28.19 -37.22 31.30
CA ILE A 649 -28.54 -35.81 31.12
C ILE A 649 -30.02 -35.72 30.76
N PRO A 650 -30.85 -34.90 31.46
CA PRO A 650 -32.26 -34.74 31.14
C PRO A 650 -32.47 -34.23 29.70
N ALA A 651 -33.45 -34.79 28.98
CA ALA A 651 -33.74 -34.42 27.59
C ALA A 651 -34.01 -32.91 27.43
N GLU A 652 -34.73 -32.31 28.38
CA GLU A 652 -35.01 -30.87 28.44
C GLU A 652 -33.75 -29.99 28.40
N ARG A 653 -32.65 -30.43 29.02
CA ARG A 653 -31.38 -29.69 29.02
C ARG A 653 -30.70 -29.73 27.65
N ILE A 654 -30.84 -30.84 26.94
CA ILE A 654 -30.27 -31.04 25.59
C ILE A 654 -31.11 -30.28 24.56
N GLU A 655 -32.43 -30.29 24.69
CA GLU A 655 -33.33 -29.49 23.85
C GLU A 655 -33.12 -27.99 24.09
N ALA A 656 -32.93 -27.55 25.34
CA ALA A 656 -32.57 -26.19 25.67
C ALA A 656 -31.20 -25.78 25.08
N MET A 657 -30.20 -26.66 25.11
CA MET A 657 -28.90 -26.45 24.45
C MET A 657 -29.06 -26.32 22.92
N ALA A 658 -29.80 -27.24 22.29
CA ALA A 658 -30.04 -27.21 20.84
C ALA A 658 -30.76 -25.93 20.41
N LYS A 659 -31.79 -25.51 21.17
CA LYS A 659 -32.52 -24.26 20.93
C LYS A 659 -31.64 -23.03 21.14
N ARG A 660 -30.82 -22.99 22.20
CA ARG A 660 -29.89 -21.89 22.48
C ARG A 660 -28.80 -21.77 21.41
N LEU A 661 -28.25 -22.88 20.91
CA LEU A 661 -27.31 -22.87 19.77
C LEU A 661 -27.97 -22.44 18.45
N ALA A 662 -29.22 -22.86 18.20
CA ALA A 662 -29.99 -22.44 17.04
C ALA A 662 -30.28 -20.92 17.03
N GLU A 663 -30.57 -20.35 18.19
CA GLU A 663 -30.95 -18.94 18.34
C GLU A 663 -29.82 -18.03 18.83
N LEU A 664 -28.60 -18.55 19.03
CA LEU A 664 -27.49 -17.88 19.71
C LEU A 664 -27.21 -16.47 19.16
N GLU A 665 -27.28 -16.33 17.84
CA GLU A 665 -26.99 -15.10 17.10
C GLU A 665 -28.00 -13.97 17.34
N LYS A 666 -29.16 -14.25 17.95
CA LYS A 666 -30.08 -13.21 18.46
C LYS A 666 -29.60 -12.58 19.77
N TYR A 667 -28.68 -13.23 20.47
CA TYR A 667 -28.16 -12.85 21.79
C TYR A 667 -26.70 -12.37 21.74
N ILE A 668 -26.08 -12.34 20.56
CA ILE A 668 -24.72 -11.85 20.35
C ILE A 668 -24.71 -10.32 20.46
N SER A 669 -24.32 -9.83 21.64
CA SER A 669 -23.94 -8.43 21.86
C SER A 669 -22.52 -8.17 21.36
N GLU A 670 -22.21 -6.92 20.97
CA GLU A 670 -21.01 -6.58 20.20
C GLU A 670 -19.67 -6.67 20.97
N ASP A 671 -19.66 -7.04 22.25
CA ASP A 671 -18.48 -7.05 23.13
C ASP A 671 -17.69 -8.37 23.10
N GLY A 672 -17.00 -8.63 21.98
CA GLY A 672 -15.99 -9.68 21.88
C GLY A 672 -14.58 -9.08 21.89
N LYS A 673 -13.88 -9.13 23.03
CA LYS A 673 -12.43 -8.86 23.07
C LYS A 673 -11.68 -10.06 22.48
N LEU A 674 -10.72 -9.80 21.59
CA LEU A 674 -9.79 -10.81 21.09
C LEU A 674 -8.57 -10.92 22.00
N ASP A 675 -8.10 -12.15 22.19
CA ASP A 675 -6.70 -12.50 22.46
C ASP A 675 -6.36 -13.74 21.60
N ASP A 676 -5.14 -13.74 21.08
CA ASP A 676 -4.44 -14.70 20.20
C ASP A 676 -5.20 -15.83 19.47
N MET A 677 -5.26 -15.68 18.14
CA MET A 677 -5.14 -16.79 17.18
C MET A 677 -4.11 -16.42 16.09
N PRO A 678 -3.20 -17.32 15.68
CA PRO A 678 -2.20 -17.05 14.64
C PRO A 678 -2.83 -17.00 13.24
N LEU A 679 -2.93 -15.81 12.66
CA LEU A 679 -3.35 -15.63 11.27
C LEU A 679 -2.18 -15.90 10.31
N SER A 680 -2.24 -17.01 9.56
CA SER A 680 -1.33 -17.28 8.43
C SER A 680 -2.02 -17.07 7.09
N SER A 681 -1.26 -16.77 6.03
CA SER A 681 -1.84 -16.60 4.68
C SER A 681 -2.55 -17.87 4.19
N GLU A 682 -1.92 -19.02 4.39
CA GLU A 682 -2.49 -20.34 4.09
C GLU A 682 -3.83 -20.59 4.77
N SER A 683 -4.01 -20.13 6.02
CA SER A 683 -5.29 -20.25 6.74
C SER A 683 -6.37 -19.37 6.10
N ILE A 684 -6.01 -18.20 5.57
CA ILE A 684 -6.96 -17.30 4.90
C ILE A 684 -7.38 -17.86 3.54
N GLU A 685 -6.43 -18.36 2.75
CA GLU A 685 -6.70 -19.00 1.45
C GLU A 685 -7.59 -20.25 1.61
N LEU A 686 -7.23 -21.14 2.54
CA LEU A 686 -7.90 -22.42 2.73
C LEU A 686 -9.31 -22.29 3.33
N MET A 687 -9.56 -21.25 4.15
CA MET A 687 -10.90 -20.97 4.69
C MET A 687 -11.87 -20.39 3.64
N LEU A 688 -11.36 -19.62 2.67
CA LEU A 688 -12.19 -18.73 1.85
C LEU A 688 -12.14 -19.01 0.34
N GLY A 689 -11.18 -19.81 -0.14
CA GLY A 689 -11.07 -20.20 -1.54
C GLY A 689 -10.76 -19.04 -2.49
N VAL A 690 -10.11 -17.99 -1.98
CA VAL A 690 -9.65 -16.83 -2.74
C VAL A 690 -8.15 -16.95 -2.92
N ASP A 691 -7.69 -16.83 -4.16
CA ASP A 691 -6.28 -16.73 -4.52
C ASP A 691 -5.68 -15.46 -3.86
N ALA A 692 -4.82 -15.63 -2.85
CA ALA A 692 -4.32 -14.55 -2.01
C ALA A 692 -2.81 -14.35 -2.15
N GLY A 693 -2.23 -14.73 -3.29
CA GLY A 693 -0.81 -14.50 -3.60
C GLY A 693 -0.36 -13.03 -3.53
N ASP A 694 -1.29 -12.07 -3.64
CA ASP A 694 -1.02 -10.64 -3.44
C ASP A 694 -1.13 -10.17 -1.97
N LEU A 695 -1.50 -11.05 -1.03
CA LEU A 695 -1.74 -10.76 0.39
C LEU A 695 -0.68 -11.39 1.28
N ASN A 696 0.15 -10.55 1.90
CA ASN A 696 1.09 -10.95 2.93
C ASN A 696 0.48 -10.75 4.33
N VAL A 697 0.18 -11.85 5.02
CA VAL A 697 -0.38 -11.83 6.38
C VAL A 697 0.76 -11.88 7.39
N ILE A 698 0.87 -10.84 8.23
CA ILE A 698 1.89 -10.77 9.29
C ILE A 698 1.20 -11.05 10.64
N PRO A 699 1.32 -12.26 11.19
CA PRO A 699 0.71 -12.62 12.48
C PRO A 699 1.31 -11.85 13.66
N ASN A 700 0.55 -11.84 14.76
CA ASN A 700 1.04 -11.55 16.09
C ASN A 700 2.30 -12.37 16.47
N THR A 701 3.02 -11.85 17.46
CA THR A 701 4.16 -12.51 18.11
C THR A 701 4.14 -12.12 19.58
N ASP A 702 4.62 -13.01 20.44
CA ASP A 702 4.73 -12.88 21.91
C ASP A 702 5.66 -11.74 22.41
N SER A 703 6.01 -10.80 21.53
CA SER A 703 6.79 -9.61 21.87
C SER A 703 5.97 -8.64 22.73
N PRO A 704 6.50 -8.16 23.87
CA PRO A 704 5.78 -7.25 24.75
C PRO A 704 5.57 -5.88 24.09
N VAL A 705 4.33 -5.39 24.15
CA VAL A 705 3.89 -4.10 23.58
C VAL A 705 3.49 -3.15 24.69
N GLU A 706 3.92 -1.89 24.61
CA GLU A 706 3.44 -0.85 25.53
C GLU A 706 1.98 -0.46 25.20
N PRO A 707 1.07 -0.32 26.19
CA PRO A 707 -0.33 0.02 25.92
C PRO A 707 -0.52 1.32 25.12
N THR A 708 0.37 2.29 25.28
CA THR A 708 0.40 3.54 24.49
C THR A 708 0.60 3.30 22.98
N MET A 709 1.29 2.23 22.60
CA MET A 709 1.53 1.86 21.20
C MET A 709 0.35 1.10 20.60
N LEU A 710 -0.43 0.39 21.41
CA LEU A 710 -1.74 -0.16 21.02
C LEU A 710 -2.76 0.95 20.80
N GLU A 711 -2.83 1.94 21.70
CA GLU A 711 -3.66 3.14 21.51
C GLU A 711 -3.25 3.94 20.26
N TRP A 712 -1.94 4.06 20.01
CA TRP A 712 -1.45 4.69 18.78
C TRP A 712 -1.86 3.89 17.54
N ALA A 713 -1.64 2.58 17.54
CA ALA A 713 -2.05 1.69 16.45
C ALA A 713 -3.56 1.83 16.13
N GLN A 714 -4.42 1.87 17.15
CA GLN A 714 -5.86 2.05 16.99
C GLN A 714 -6.28 3.47 16.57
N SER A 715 -5.47 4.50 16.86
CA SER A 715 -5.74 5.89 16.46
C SER A 715 -5.21 6.26 15.06
N LEU A 716 -4.54 5.34 14.36
CA LEU A 716 -4.15 5.56 12.96
C LEU A 716 -5.37 5.75 12.05
N GLU A 717 -5.24 6.71 11.13
CA GLU A 717 -6.24 7.10 10.13
C GLU A 717 -5.83 6.61 8.74
N SER A 718 -6.79 6.08 7.96
CA SER A 718 -6.56 5.59 6.59
C SER A 718 -6.03 6.67 5.64
N GLY A 719 -5.45 6.25 4.52
CA GLY A 719 -4.78 7.08 3.51
C GLY A 719 -3.34 7.49 3.85
N ARG A 720 -2.90 7.37 5.11
CA ARG A 720 -1.55 7.77 5.53
C ARG A 720 -0.47 6.79 5.03
N TRP A 721 0.68 7.34 4.63
CA TRP A 721 1.83 6.58 4.13
C TRP A 721 2.84 6.20 5.22
N PHE A 722 3.39 4.99 5.07
CA PHE A 722 4.37 4.38 5.94
C PHE A 722 5.49 3.71 5.13
N THR A 723 6.66 3.56 5.73
CA THR A 723 7.70 2.63 5.27
C THR A 723 7.61 1.38 6.14
N LEU A 724 7.37 0.23 5.52
CA LEU A 724 7.34 -1.09 6.15
C LEU A 724 8.68 -1.78 5.87
N ASP A 725 9.42 -2.09 6.92
CA ASP A 725 10.63 -2.91 6.91
C ASP A 725 10.25 -4.33 7.38
N HIS A 726 10.20 -5.28 6.44
CA HIS A 726 9.81 -6.67 6.71
C HIS A 726 10.77 -7.61 5.98
N ASN A 727 11.35 -8.55 6.73
CA ASN A 727 12.37 -9.50 6.24
C ASN A 727 13.58 -8.84 5.53
N GLY A 728 13.91 -7.59 5.90
CA GLY A 728 14.99 -6.80 5.30
C GLY A 728 14.62 -6.06 4.01
N ALA A 729 13.39 -6.24 3.51
CA ALA A 729 12.85 -5.44 2.41
C ALA A 729 12.11 -4.22 2.97
N ARG A 730 12.44 -3.03 2.45
CA ARG A 730 11.76 -1.77 2.77
C ARG A 730 10.82 -1.36 1.65
N VAL A 731 9.53 -1.35 1.94
CA VAL A 731 8.46 -1.05 0.98
C VAL A 731 7.68 0.17 1.46
N GLN A 732 7.33 1.08 0.55
CA GLN A 732 6.39 2.15 0.88
C GLN A 732 4.96 1.62 0.77
N VAL A 733 4.20 1.76 1.84
CA VAL A 733 2.83 1.25 1.92
C VAL A 733 1.87 2.32 2.42
N GLN A 734 0.73 2.43 1.77
CA GLN A 734 -0.39 3.25 2.24
C GLN A 734 -1.22 2.41 3.22
N TYR A 735 -1.72 3.01 4.30
CA TYR A 735 -2.70 2.37 5.18
C TYR A 735 -4.10 2.53 4.59
N VAL A 736 -4.70 1.45 4.13
CA VAL A 736 -5.85 1.49 3.22
C VAL A 736 -7.16 1.16 3.92
N TRP A 737 -7.17 0.22 4.86
CA TRP A 737 -8.38 -0.22 5.57
C TRP A 737 -8.09 -0.73 6.98
N HIS A 738 -9.12 -0.74 7.83
CA HIS A 738 -9.10 -1.46 9.10
C HIS A 738 -10.45 -2.11 9.40
N SER A 739 -10.42 -3.16 10.22
CA SER A 739 -11.62 -3.87 10.65
C SER A 739 -12.54 -3.01 11.53
N ARG A 740 -13.79 -3.47 11.75
CA ARG A 740 -14.81 -2.64 12.44
C ARG A 740 -14.43 -2.35 13.89
N ARG A 741 -13.71 -3.27 14.54
CA ARG A 741 -13.15 -3.09 15.89
C ARG A 741 -11.67 -2.66 15.91
N LYS A 742 -11.06 -2.38 14.75
CA LYS A 742 -9.63 -2.03 14.61
C LYS A 742 -8.69 -3.08 15.22
N HIS A 743 -8.96 -4.35 14.93
CA HIS A 743 -8.07 -5.46 15.28
C HIS A 743 -7.24 -5.95 14.08
N LEU A 744 -7.73 -5.76 12.85
CA LEU A 744 -6.98 -6.00 11.62
C LEU A 744 -6.79 -4.69 10.86
N HIS A 745 -5.58 -4.52 10.31
CA HIS A 745 -5.14 -3.33 9.61
C HIS A 745 -4.51 -3.74 8.28
N LEU A 746 -4.98 -3.14 7.19
CA LEU A 746 -4.58 -3.47 5.84
C LEU A 746 -3.81 -2.30 5.22
N PHE A 747 -2.61 -2.61 4.74
CA PHE A 747 -1.73 -1.70 4.02
C PHE A 747 -1.58 -2.19 2.58
N ALA A 748 -1.34 -1.30 1.62
CA ALA A 748 -1.06 -1.64 0.23
C ALA A 748 0.17 -0.91 -0.30
N SER A 749 1.03 -1.62 -1.05
CA SER A 749 2.12 -1.04 -1.84
C SER A 749 1.58 -0.46 -3.16
N LEU A 750 2.36 0.44 -3.78
CA LEU A 750 2.16 0.90 -5.16
C LEU A 750 2.21 -0.27 -6.16
N ASP A 751 2.96 -1.33 -5.85
CA ASP A 751 3.11 -2.54 -6.70
C ASP A 751 1.88 -3.46 -6.68
N GLY A 752 0.84 -3.14 -5.90
CA GLY A 752 -0.40 -3.91 -5.77
C GLY A 752 -0.43 -4.92 -4.62
N HIS A 753 0.73 -5.28 -4.06
CA HIS A 753 0.82 -6.14 -2.88
C HIS A 753 0.16 -5.51 -1.64
N CYS A 754 -0.53 -6.33 -0.88
CA CYS A 754 -1.24 -5.97 0.34
C CYS A 754 -0.62 -6.64 1.57
N TYR A 755 -0.57 -5.92 2.70
CA TYR A 755 -0.05 -6.42 3.98
C TYR A 755 -1.12 -6.32 5.06
N LEU A 756 -1.49 -7.46 5.65
CA LEU A 756 -2.49 -7.53 6.73
C LEU A 756 -1.77 -7.72 8.07
N LEU A 757 -1.94 -6.77 8.99
CA LEU A 757 -1.37 -6.81 10.34
C LEU A 757 -2.48 -6.85 11.39
N GLN A 758 -2.31 -7.68 12.42
CA GLN A 758 -3.08 -7.56 13.67
C GLN A 758 -2.66 -6.31 14.46
N ALA A 759 -3.56 -5.72 15.24
CA ALA A 759 -3.31 -4.47 15.97
C ALA A 759 -2.08 -4.53 16.91
N GLN A 760 -1.88 -5.65 17.59
CA GLN A 760 -0.71 -5.88 18.45
C GLN A 760 0.58 -6.03 17.63
N ARG A 761 0.57 -6.79 16.51
CA ARG A 761 1.69 -6.83 15.57
C ARG A 761 2.03 -5.45 15.00
N MET A 762 1.02 -4.67 14.60
CA MET A 762 1.21 -3.30 14.13
C MET A 762 1.86 -2.42 15.21
N ALA A 763 1.40 -2.52 16.46
CA ALA A 763 2.02 -1.85 17.59
C ALA A 763 3.46 -2.30 17.86
N THR A 764 3.80 -3.61 17.76
CA THR A 764 5.21 -4.07 17.82
C THR A 764 6.07 -3.44 16.73
N TYR A 765 5.53 -3.28 15.52
CA TYR A 765 6.28 -2.73 14.38
C TYR A 765 6.50 -1.23 14.53
N LEU A 766 5.51 -0.50 15.03
CA LEU A 766 5.63 0.91 15.42
C LEU A 766 6.65 1.09 16.57
N GLN A 767 6.70 0.16 17.52
CA GLN A 767 7.64 0.18 18.65
C GLN A 767 9.08 -0.17 18.26
N ALA A 768 9.26 -1.11 17.33
CA ALA A 768 10.56 -1.47 16.78
C ALA A 768 11.09 -0.50 15.70
N GLY A 769 10.26 0.41 15.20
CA GLY A 769 10.57 1.28 14.06
C GLY A 769 10.54 0.58 12.69
N LEU A 770 10.00 -0.66 12.64
CA LEU A 770 9.79 -1.43 11.42
C LEU A 770 8.59 -0.93 10.60
N LEU A 771 7.63 -0.24 11.25
CA LEU A 771 6.61 0.54 10.56
C LEU A 771 6.84 2.02 10.88
N ALA A 772 7.51 2.73 9.99
CA ALA A 772 7.85 4.14 10.16
C ALA A 772 6.86 5.03 9.40
N VAL A 773 6.29 6.05 10.05
CA VAL A 773 5.41 7.01 9.37
C VAL A 773 6.23 7.84 8.39
N HIS A 774 5.79 7.94 7.13
CA HIS A 774 6.52 8.72 6.12
C HIS A 774 6.54 10.23 6.41
N ASP A 775 5.53 10.72 7.16
CA ASP A 775 5.46 12.08 7.67
C ASP A 775 5.30 12.09 9.20
N ALA A 776 6.42 12.31 9.90
CA ALA A 776 6.50 12.29 11.36
C ALA A 776 5.97 13.57 12.04
N GLU A 777 5.89 14.69 11.32
CA GLU A 777 5.37 15.99 11.77
C GLU A 777 4.42 16.49 10.69
N ALA A 778 3.22 16.92 11.07
CA ALA A 778 2.17 17.33 10.14
C ALA A 778 2.61 18.52 9.27
N LEU A 779 2.18 18.54 8.01
CA LEU A 779 2.56 19.52 6.99
C LEU A 779 2.40 20.98 7.46
N THR A 780 1.25 21.34 8.05
CA THR A 780 1.00 22.69 8.56
C THR A 780 1.89 23.04 9.75
N VAL A 781 2.17 22.07 10.63
CA VAL A 781 3.05 22.25 11.78
C VAL A 781 4.48 22.53 11.34
N ARG A 782 5.01 21.70 10.43
CA ARG A 782 6.32 21.90 9.81
C ARG A 782 6.41 23.28 9.16
N ALA A 783 5.40 23.63 8.37
CA ALA A 783 5.33 24.92 7.71
C ALA A 783 5.26 26.11 8.67
N THR A 784 4.55 26.00 9.81
CA THR A 784 4.58 27.05 10.85
C THR A 784 5.95 27.15 11.54
N ARG A 785 6.66 26.03 11.76
CA ARG A 785 8.01 26.01 12.32
C ARG A 785 9.02 26.69 11.37
N ASP A 786 8.97 26.38 10.09
CA ASP A 786 9.85 27.00 9.08
C ASP A 786 9.50 28.48 8.83
N ALA A 787 8.21 28.86 8.92
CA ALA A 787 7.78 30.25 8.92
C ALA A 787 8.34 31.02 10.14
N LEU A 788 8.28 30.42 11.34
CA LEU A 788 8.86 31.02 12.55
C LEU A 788 10.37 31.24 12.44
N GLN A 789 11.12 30.29 11.89
CA GLN A 789 12.56 30.46 11.69
C GLN A 789 12.86 31.66 10.78
N LYS A 790 12.09 31.82 9.69
CA LYS A 790 12.21 32.98 8.78
C LYS A 790 11.84 34.31 9.44
N ILE A 791 10.86 34.31 10.34
CA ILE A 791 10.41 35.49 11.13
C ILE A 791 11.45 35.84 12.21
N GLN A 792 11.96 34.86 12.95
CA GLN A 792 13.00 35.08 13.97
C GLN A 792 14.30 35.62 13.37
N ALA A 793 14.64 35.21 12.15
CA ALA A 793 15.78 35.72 11.41
C ALA A 793 15.58 37.14 10.85
N ASN A 794 14.34 37.59 10.65
CA ASN A 794 13.98 38.86 9.99
C ASN A 794 12.70 39.45 10.65
N PRO A 795 12.76 39.88 11.93
CA PRO A 795 11.58 40.27 12.71
C PRO A 795 10.81 41.47 12.14
N GLU A 796 11.49 42.33 11.37
CA GLU A 796 10.91 43.46 10.64
C GLU A 796 9.84 43.04 9.62
N ARG A 797 9.79 41.76 9.21
CA ARG A 797 8.76 41.24 8.29
C ARG A 797 7.34 41.24 8.87
N LEU A 798 7.17 41.42 10.18
CA LEU A 798 5.87 41.46 10.85
C LEU A 798 5.20 42.86 10.88
N VAL A 799 5.90 43.92 10.45
CA VAL A 799 5.49 45.34 10.58
C VAL A 799 5.17 45.97 9.22
#